data_AF-A0A1H3DJX0-F1
#
_entry.id   AF-A0A1H3DJX0-F1
#
_cell.length_a   1.000
_cell.length_b   1.000
_cell.length_c   1.000
_cell.angle_alpha   90.00
_cell.angle_beta   90.00
_cell.angle_gamma   90.00
#
_symmetry.space_group_name_H-M   'P 1'
#
loop_
_entity.id
_entity.type
_entity.pdbx_description
1 polymer ?
#
loop_
_entity_poly.entity_id
_entity_poly.type
_entity_poly.pdbx_seq_one_letter_code
_entity_poly.pdbx_strand_id
1 'polypeptide(L)'
;MRSGLAALAVAIVLACSAYRNGMFFDTIFYRWEWIIMVVGVLVIGAGSVVQARHEDRRFSQCVPLSIYGLFAIAMLYGISLFHQPASVLGSLDEALRWMANAAFAITLYSWFCTSSDTAVREQRLKWLSAAIQGSGVFVIVGAIAGWMGWITFPEIIMTTGDVRLSAVGARLSGFMQYPNFLGAVAGAYLLFYLILLIRSKAGACWFIGAAAAVVPTALALLLTESRGAWLVTAFVWLGGLLMLRRKERIAWLIYSGWALIGGGAAYRAVVHAGLRSGNAGTAAGESVQAAQHGATSQETVLLLLICAAVLTGFIGLQWMLARGREQLLGRIAWGFWLVGLLGMIMLLPAVIQGRLSGGYQTAGARGLFYQDAWLLMKEALFFGRGGDTWRMLFTQIQTAPYVGNEVHSGYIEIALDLGLVGLLVCAMVLFFLLRQVWRSNRVGFLPISVLLLHAAVDFDMSFGYYWLLLLSLVVYYLGESRPEGRRAIAAAPPLRSLRTALLAAAAVGLTAAAVLSVQFDRAVQHREAAVSAARSTAAQTAALRAALELNPYWTRIRLELAALAPPPERAVLLAAGLRYEPQSVPLLWALGAAAAEQSDVHGAAAYWRLALHYDRYDREKQTDAVVTMAQLADGMRAASRLADARLAAQTAVTFFEAYEAQKDNPGVNGRKFAVTAASQAAANQSRLLLKQLGPAAG
;
A
#
# COMPACT_ATOMS: atom_id res chain seq x y z
N MET A 1 17.25 4.33 30.25
CA MET A 1 17.87 3.44 29.26
C MET A 1 16.85 2.54 28.54
N ARG A 2 16.04 1.73 29.24
CA ARG A 2 15.08 0.78 28.62
C ARG A 2 14.08 1.42 27.63
N SER A 3 13.49 2.57 27.95
CA SER A 3 12.52 3.25 27.06
C SER A 3 13.15 3.81 25.78
N GLY A 4 14.44 4.18 25.83
CA GLY A 4 15.18 4.66 24.66
C GLY A 4 15.46 3.54 23.66
N LEU A 5 15.84 2.35 24.15
CA LEU A 5 16.03 1.17 23.30
C LEU A 5 14.72 0.74 22.62
N ALA A 6 13.60 0.74 23.37
CA ALA A 6 12.28 0.46 22.79
C ALA A 6 11.91 1.46 21.68
N ALA A 7 12.16 2.75 21.88
CA ALA A 7 11.92 3.77 20.87
C ALA A 7 12.84 3.64 19.66
N LEU A 8 14.11 3.30 19.88
CA LEU A 8 15.05 3.03 18.79
C LEU A 8 14.57 1.84 17.94
N ALA A 9 14.10 0.75 18.57
CA ALA A 9 13.54 -0.39 17.86
C ALA A 9 12.32 0.01 17.00
N VAL A 10 11.41 0.83 17.53
CA VAL A 10 10.26 1.36 16.77
C VAL A 10 10.70 2.22 15.59
N ALA A 11 11.68 3.11 15.80
CA ALA A 11 12.22 3.96 14.74
C ALA A 11 12.85 3.12 13.62
N ILE A 12 13.61 2.07 13.98
CA ILE A 12 14.20 1.13 13.02
C ILE A 12 13.11 0.39 12.24
N VAL A 13 12.10 -0.15 12.91
CA VAL A 13 10.99 -0.86 12.24
C VAL A 13 10.29 0.06 11.24
N LEU A 14 9.97 1.29 11.62
CA LEU A 14 9.33 2.28 10.73
C LEU A 14 10.26 2.68 9.57
N ALA A 15 11.54 2.95 9.82
CA ALA A 15 12.50 3.35 8.79
C ALA A 15 12.78 2.21 7.80
N CYS A 16 13.02 0.99 8.30
CA CYS A 16 13.21 -0.20 7.47
C CYS A 16 11.96 -0.52 6.66
N SER A 17 10.78 -0.40 7.27
CA SER A 17 9.50 -0.56 6.56
C SER A 17 9.37 0.41 5.39
N ALA A 18 9.65 1.69 5.61
CA ALA A 18 9.64 2.68 4.54
C ALA A 18 10.66 2.36 3.45
N TYR A 19 11.92 2.07 3.82
CA TYR A 19 13.01 1.77 2.90
C TYR A 19 12.76 0.52 2.03
N ARG A 20 11.97 -0.43 2.53
CA ARG A 20 11.60 -1.66 1.83
C ARG A 20 10.32 -1.47 1.00
N ASN A 21 10.29 -0.45 0.14
CA ASN A 21 9.13 -0.13 -0.73
C ASN A 21 7.83 0.06 0.06
N GLY A 22 7.91 0.65 1.26
CA GLY A 22 6.78 0.79 2.19
C GLY A 22 6.18 -0.55 2.66
N MET A 23 6.86 -1.67 2.47
CA MET A 23 6.36 -3.04 2.64
C MET A 23 5.07 -3.29 1.85
N PHE A 24 5.06 -2.86 0.58
CA PHE A 24 3.99 -3.17 -0.35
C PHE A 24 3.97 -4.67 -0.73
N PHE A 25 5.13 -5.25 -1.01
CA PHE A 25 5.24 -6.66 -1.42
C PHE A 25 5.31 -7.63 -0.23
N ASP A 26 4.41 -8.63 -0.21
CA ASP A 26 4.33 -9.67 0.85
C ASP A 26 5.64 -10.44 1.03
N THR A 27 6.31 -10.75 -0.07
CA THR A 27 7.57 -11.52 -0.07
C THR A 27 8.68 -10.86 0.75
N ILE A 28 8.68 -9.52 0.80
CA ILE A 28 9.62 -8.75 1.63
C ILE A 28 9.09 -8.67 3.07
N PHE A 29 7.78 -8.68 3.24
CA PHE A 29 7.14 -8.44 4.52
C PHE A 29 7.16 -9.66 5.45
N TYR A 30 7.08 -10.90 4.93
CA TYR A 30 7.08 -12.13 5.76
C TYR A 30 8.16 -12.13 6.85
N ARG A 31 9.39 -11.73 6.49
CA ARG A 31 10.49 -11.67 7.47
C ARG A 31 10.19 -10.73 8.64
N TRP A 32 9.63 -9.57 8.34
CA TRP A 32 9.30 -8.57 9.34
C TRP A 32 8.06 -8.94 10.15
N GLU A 33 7.07 -9.54 9.50
CA GLU A 33 5.86 -10.03 10.16
C GLU A 33 6.20 -11.01 11.27
N TRP A 34 6.95 -12.08 10.98
CA TRP A 34 7.26 -13.06 12.04
C TRP A 34 8.11 -12.46 13.16
N ILE A 35 9.04 -11.53 12.86
CA ILE A 35 9.81 -10.82 13.89
C ILE A 35 8.88 -9.99 14.78
N ILE A 36 7.97 -9.21 14.20
CA ILE A 36 7.00 -8.39 14.93
C ILE A 36 6.07 -9.26 15.78
N MET A 37 5.59 -10.38 15.23
CA MET A 37 4.73 -11.32 15.93
C MET A 37 5.44 -12.01 17.09
N VAL A 38 6.68 -12.48 16.91
CA VAL A 38 7.50 -13.07 17.99
C VAL A 38 7.73 -12.06 19.11
N VAL A 39 8.08 -10.81 18.79
CA VAL A 39 8.19 -9.75 19.81
C VAL A 39 6.87 -9.54 20.54
N GLY A 40 5.74 -9.52 19.81
CA GLY A 40 4.40 -9.43 20.39
C GLY A 40 4.10 -10.57 21.38
N VAL A 41 4.41 -11.82 21.02
CA VAL A 41 4.24 -12.99 21.89
C VAL A 41 5.09 -12.86 23.16
N LEU A 42 6.37 -12.46 23.02
CA LEU A 42 7.26 -12.26 24.16
C LEU A 42 6.75 -11.16 25.10
N VAL A 43 6.20 -10.08 24.55
CA VAL A 43 5.60 -8.98 25.33
C VAL A 43 4.34 -9.44 26.07
N ILE A 44 3.47 -10.21 25.41
CA ILE A 44 2.28 -10.79 26.03
C ILE A 44 2.67 -11.75 27.17
N GLY A 45 3.66 -12.61 26.94
CA GLY A 45 4.17 -13.56 27.94
C GLY A 45 4.77 -12.84 29.15
N ALA A 46 5.64 -11.85 28.93
CA ALA A 46 6.23 -11.04 30.00
C ALA A 46 5.15 -10.29 30.81
N GLY A 47 4.15 -9.72 30.14
CA GLY A 47 3.02 -9.06 30.80
C GLY A 47 2.21 -10.03 31.69
N SER A 48 2.00 -11.26 31.22
CA SER A 48 1.27 -12.31 31.95
C SER A 48 2.03 -12.78 33.19
N VAL A 49 3.36 -12.93 33.11
CA VAL A 49 4.22 -13.29 34.26
C VAL A 49 4.21 -12.19 35.31
N VAL A 50 4.31 -10.92 34.90
CA VAL A 50 4.25 -9.77 35.82
C VAL A 50 2.89 -9.72 36.51
N GLN A 51 1.80 -9.97 35.79
CA GLN A 51 0.44 -10.02 36.34
C GLN A 51 0.25 -11.16 37.34
N ALA A 52 0.89 -12.31 37.13
CA ALA A 52 0.82 -13.46 38.05
C ALA A 52 1.64 -13.24 39.34
N ARG A 53 2.76 -12.49 39.28
CA ARG A 53 3.66 -12.27 40.42
C ARG A 53 3.21 -11.16 41.36
N HIS A 54 2.55 -10.12 40.85
CA HIS A 54 1.99 -9.07 41.69
C HIS A 54 0.56 -9.45 42.07
N GLU A 55 0.35 -9.96 43.29
CA GLU A 55 -0.98 -10.04 43.92
C GLU A 55 -1.67 -8.66 44.03
N ASP A 56 -0.90 -7.58 43.81
CA ASP A 56 -1.35 -6.22 43.90
C ASP A 56 -2.25 -5.84 42.72
N ARG A 57 -3.55 -5.90 42.99
CA ARG A 57 -4.71 -5.74 42.09
C ARG A 57 -4.82 -4.36 41.40
N ARG A 58 -3.79 -3.52 41.47
CA ARG A 58 -3.74 -2.11 41.02
C ARG A 58 -2.99 -1.87 39.70
N PHE A 59 -2.41 -2.90 39.07
CA PHE A 59 -1.83 -2.82 37.72
C PHE A 59 -2.92 -2.62 36.66
N SER A 60 -3.41 -1.39 36.49
CA SER A 60 -4.63 -1.13 35.72
C SER A 60 -4.41 -0.14 34.57
N GLN A 61 -3.49 -0.45 33.67
CA GLN A 61 -3.61 -0.06 32.26
C GLN A 61 -3.28 -1.26 31.36
N CYS A 62 -4.21 -2.22 31.30
CA CYS A 62 -4.16 -3.29 30.30
C CYS A 62 -4.31 -2.71 28.89
N VAL A 63 -3.81 -3.43 27.89
CA VAL A 63 -4.04 -3.13 26.47
C VAL A 63 -5.56 -2.94 26.22
N PRO A 64 -5.99 -1.85 25.56
CA PRO A 64 -7.39 -1.60 25.27
C PRO A 64 -8.01 -2.72 24.43
N LEU A 65 -9.26 -3.09 24.72
CA LEU A 65 -9.99 -4.12 23.98
C LEU A 65 -10.07 -3.81 22.48
N SER A 66 -10.10 -2.53 22.11
CA SER A 66 -10.11 -2.07 20.72
C SER A 66 -8.86 -2.49 19.93
N ILE A 67 -7.70 -2.66 20.57
CA ILE A 67 -6.49 -3.15 19.90
C ILE A 67 -6.64 -4.64 19.54
N TYR A 68 -7.32 -5.43 20.38
CA TYR A 68 -7.62 -6.82 20.05
C TYR A 68 -8.63 -6.96 18.90
N GLY A 69 -9.36 -5.90 18.57
CA GLY A 69 -10.21 -5.87 17.38
C GLY A 69 -9.45 -6.11 16.07
N LEU A 70 -8.14 -5.82 16.03
CA LEU A 70 -7.28 -6.13 14.88
C LEU A 70 -7.19 -7.65 14.62
N PHE A 71 -7.23 -8.49 15.68
CA PHE A 71 -7.30 -9.94 15.53
C PHE A 71 -8.61 -10.40 14.92
N ALA A 72 -9.71 -9.69 15.18
CA ALA A 72 -11.00 -10.04 14.58
C ALA A 72 -10.96 -9.89 13.06
N ILE A 73 -10.28 -8.87 12.54
CA ILE A 73 -10.09 -8.68 11.10
C ILE A 73 -9.23 -9.80 10.51
N ALA A 74 -8.11 -10.13 11.15
CA ALA A 74 -7.28 -11.28 10.74
C ALA A 74 -8.08 -12.60 10.72
N MET A 75 -8.93 -12.82 11.73
CA MET A 75 -9.77 -14.02 11.81
C MET A 75 -10.80 -14.07 10.68
N LEU A 76 -11.34 -12.94 10.22
CA LEU A 76 -12.25 -12.91 9.07
C LEU A 76 -11.56 -13.35 7.78
N TYR A 77 -10.31 -12.95 7.56
CA TYR A 77 -9.49 -13.49 6.45
C TYR A 77 -9.19 -14.99 6.62
N GLY A 78 -9.03 -15.49 7.86
CA GLY A 78 -8.96 -16.93 8.10
C GLY A 78 -10.27 -17.67 7.80
N ILE A 79 -11.42 -17.03 8.07
CA ILE A 79 -12.76 -17.59 7.79
C ILE A 79 -13.07 -17.58 6.28
N SER A 80 -12.55 -16.61 5.52
CA SER A 80 -12.77 -16.54 4.07
C SER A 80 -12.21 -17.77 3.33
N LEU A 81 -11.20 -18.45 3.92
CA LEU A 81 -10.65 -19.70 3.39
C LEU A 81 -11.69 -20.83 3.24
N PHE A 82 -12.78 -20.79 4.02
CA PHE A 82 -13.87 -21.76 3.93
C PHE A 82 -14.95 -21.39 2.90
N HIS A 83 -14.86 -20.21 2.29
CA HIS A 83 -15.89 -19.63 1.41
C HIS A 83 -15.39 -19.43 -0.03
N GLN A 84 -14.59 -20.37 -0.56
CA GLN A 84 -14.03 -20.32 -1.92
C GLN A 84 -13.35 -18.97 -2.25
N PRO A 85 -12.23 -18.67 -1.58
CA PRO A 85 -11.53 -17.42 -1.80
C PRO A 85 -11.00 -17.30 -3.23
N ALA A 86 -10.90 -16.07 -3.74
CA ALA A 86 -10.29 -15.76 -5.03
C ALA A 86 -8.81 -16.18 -5.06
N SER A 87 -8.10 -15.95 -3.95
CA SER A 87 -6.77 -16.49 -3.69
C SER A 87 -6.65 -16.94 -2.24
N VAL A 88 -6.27 -18.21 -2.05
CA VAL A 88 -5.90 -18.72 -0.73
C VAL A 88 -4.65 -18.01 -0.21
N LEU A 89 -3.65 -17.76 -1.07
CA LEU A 89 -2.44 -17.04 -0.67
C LEU A 89 -2.77 -15.61 -0.25
N GLY A 90 -3.52 -14.87 -1.07
CA GLY A 90 -3.91 -13.50 -0.74
C GLY A 90 -4.67 -13.38 0.58
N SER A 91 -5.56 -14.33 0.87
CA SER A 91 -6.28 -14.39 2.15
C SER A 91 -5.35 -14.67 3.34
N LEU A 92 -4.35 -15.53 3.16
CA LEU A 92 -3.35 -15.81 4.19
C LEU A 92 -2.42 -14.61 4.41
N ASP A 93 -1.98 -13.95 3.34
CA ASP A 93 -1.12 -12.77 3.39
C ASP A 93 -1.82 -11.63 4.16
N GLU A 94 -3.08 -11.34 3.85
CA GLU A 94 -3.86 -10.34 4.62
C GLU A 94 -4.07 -10.76 6.08
N ALA A 95 -4.35 -12.04 6.35
CA ALA A 95 -4.43 -12.52 7.73
C ALA A 95 -3.12 -12.28 8.49
N LEU A 96 -1.96 -12.60 7.89
CA LEU A 96 -0.64 -12.38 8.49
C LEU A 96 -0.35 -10.89 8.71
N ARG A 97 -0.70 -10.02 7.76
CA ARG A 97 -0.58 -8.56 7.88
C ARG A 97 -1.36 -8.03 9.08
N TRP A 98 -2.63 -8.42 9.23
CA TRP A 98 -3.46 -7.99 10.36
C TRP A 98 -2.97 -8.56 11.70
N MET A 99 -2.42 -9.78 11.73
CA MET A 99 -1.77 -10.36 12.92
C MET A 99 -0.51 -9.57 13.32
N ALA A 100 0.34 -9.22 12.36
CA ALA A 100 1.54 -8.40 12.61
C ALA A 100 1.17 -6.99 13.09
N ASN A 101 0.14 -6.37 12.48
CA ASN A 101 -0.39 -5.08 12.93
C ASN A 101 -0.92 -5.14 14.38
N ALA A 102 -1.64 -6.20 14.74
CA ALA A 102 -2.11 -6.42 16.10
C ALA A 102 -0.93 -6.57 17.09
N ALA A 103 0.06 -7.41 16.76
CA ALA A 103 1.27 -7.60 17.58
C ALA A 103 2.05 -6.29 17.77
N PHE A 104 2.19 -5.49 16.71
CA PHE A 104 2.86 -4.20 16.77
C PHE A 104 2.12 -3.22 17.70
N ALA A 105 0.80 -3.09 17.56
CA ALA A 105 -0.01 -2.21 18.41
C ALA A 105 0.05 -2.61 19.89
N ILE A 106 -0.02 -3.93 20.18
CA ILE A 106 0.12 -4.47 21.54
C ILE A 106 1.50 -4.15 22.11
N THR A 107 2.56 -4.33 21.31
CA THR A 107 3.95 -4.05 21.70
C THR A 107 4.14 -2.58 22.03
N LEU A 108 3.70 -1.68 21.15
CA LEU A 108 3.76 -0.24 21.38
C LEU A 108 3.01 0.18 22.66
N TYR A 109 1.77 -0.28 22.81
CA TYR A 109 0.98 0.07 24.00
C TYR A 109 1.67 -0.44 25.26
N SER A 110 2.16 -1.68 25.22
CA SER A 110 2.84 -2.32 26.35
C SER A 110 4.11 -1.61 26.77
N TRP A 111 4.95 -1.17 25.82
CA TRP A 111 6.19 -0.47 26.12
C TRP A 111 5.96 0.97 26.61
N PHE A 112 5.02 1.71 26.00
CA PHE A 112 4.92 3.15 26.19
C PHE A 112 3.77 3.63 27.07
N CYS A 113 2.68 2.86 27.19
CA CYS A 113 1.45 3.32 27.84
C CYS A 113 1.15 2.66 29.20
N THR A 114 1.67 1.48 29.50
CA THR A 114 1.23 0.64 30.65
C THR A 114 1.68 1.09 32.05
N SER A 115 2.41 2.20 32.18
CA SER A 115 2.91 2.66 33.49
C SER A 115 1.86 3.46 34.26
N SER A 116 1.66 3.12 35.54
CA SER A 116 0.81 3.88 36.46
C SER A 116 1.45 5.20 36.92
N ASP A 117 2.77 5.30 36.85
CA ASP A 117 3.51 6.53 37.14
C ASP A 117 3.42 7.47 35.93
N THR A 118 2.75 8.62 36.15
CA THR A 118 2.53 9.63 35.11
C THR A 118 3.84 10.18 34.56
N ALA A 119 4.86 10.41 35.41
CA ALA A 119 6.13 10.97 34.96
C ALA A 119 6.91 9.96 34.09
N VAL A 120 6.91 8.69 34.49
CA VAL A 120 7.51 7.60 33.70
C VAL A 120 6.78 7.43 32.37
N ARG A 121 5.45 7.48 32.36
CA ARG A 121 4.64 7.36 31.14
C ARG A 121 4.86 8.53 30.20
N GLU A 122 4.84 9.77 30.70
CA GLU A 122 5.15 10.96 29.89
C GLU A 122 6.56 10.86 29.29
N GLN A 123 7.55 10.40 30.07
CA GLN A 123 8.90 10.19 29.55
C GLN A 123 8.95 9.11 28.47
N ARG A 124 8.22 8.00 28.62
CA ARG A 124 8.10 6.96 27.60
C ARG A 124 7.44 7.50 26.31
N LEU A 125 6.38 8.29 26.44
CA LEU A 125 5.70 8.89 25.28
C LEU A 125 6.56 9.92 24.56
N LYS A 126 7.42 10.66 25.26
CA LYS A 126 8.44 11.51 24.61
C LYS A 126 9.38 10.69 23.73
N TRP A 127 9.80 9.51 24.20
CA TRP A 127 10.62 8.60 23.39
C TRP A 127 9.86 8.03 22.20
N LEU A 128 8.58 7.66 22.35
CA LEU A 128 7.74 7.24 21.22
C LEU A 128 7.56 8.37 20.20
N SER A 129 7.31 9.59 20.67
CA SER A 129 7.26 10.79 19.81
C SER A 129 8.59 10.98 19.06
N ALA A 130 9.73 10.81 19.73
CA ALA A 130 11.05 10.88 19.09
C ALA A 130 11.21 9.82 17.99
N ALA A 131 10.72 8.59 18.22
CA ALA A 131 10.78 7.52 17.23
C ALA A 131 9.95 7.85 15.98
N ILE A 132 8.72 8.37 16.17
CA ILE A 132 7.84 8.81 15.08
C ILE A 132 8.44 9.99 14.32
N GLN A 133 9.01 10.97 15.02
CA GLN A 133 9.71 12.10 14.38
C GLN A 133 10.93 11.61 13.60
N GLY A 134 11.74 10.72 14.19
CA GLY A 134 12.90 10.12 13.54
C GLY A 134 12.56 9.37 12.27
N SER A 135 11.48 8.57 12.27
CA SER A 135 10.99 7.91 11.06
C SER A 135 10.50 8.90 10.02
N GLY A 136 9.80 9.97 10.42
CA GLY A 136 9.36 11.00 9.50
C GLY A 136 10.52 11.74 8.85
N VAL A 137 11.53 12.13 9.63
CA VAL A 137 12.76 12.75 9.11
C VAL A 137 13.45 11.80 8.13
N PHE A 138 13.62 10.52 8.47
CA PHE A 138 14.23 9.52 7.58
C PHE A 138 13.49 9.43 6.24
N VAL A 139 12.17 9.29 6.26
CA VAL A 139 11.35 9.16 5.04
C VAL A 139 11.42 10.42 4.18
N ILE A 140 11.20 11.59 4.79
CA ILE A 140 11.08 12.86 4.06
C ILE A 140 12.44 13.34 3.55
N VAL A 141 13.47 13.32 4.40
CA VAL A 141 14.82 13.74 4.00
C VAL A 141 15.42 12.73 3.02
N GLY A 142 15.19 11.44 3.20
CA GLY A 142 15.60 10.41 2.23
C GLY A 142 14.96 10.64 0.85
N ALA A 143 13.65 10.92 0.81
CA ALA A 143 12.96 11.24 -0.45
C ALA A 143 13.55 12.51 -1.11
N ILE A 144 13.76 13.60 -0.35
CA ILE A 144 14.37 14.82 -0.88
C ILE A 144 15.82 14.57 -1.33
N ALA A 145 16.60 13.79 -0.59
CA ALA A 145 17.96 13.42 -1.01
C ALA A 145 17.95 12.69 -2.35
N GLY A 146 16.95 11.82 -2.59
CA GLY A 146 16.72 11.20 -3.89
C GLY A 146 16.37 12.22 -4.97
N TRP A 147 15.47 13.16 -4.68
CA TRP A 147 15.11 14.27 -5.58
C TRP A 147 16.31 15.12 -5.97
N MET A 148 17.21 15.37 -5.01
CA MET A 148 18.43 16.14 -5.21
C MET A 148 19.56 15.34 -5.87
N GLY A 149 19.38 14.04 -6.12
CA GLY A 149 20.39 13.16 -6.68
C GLY A 149 21.54 12.81 -5.72
N TRP A 150 21.36 13.00 -4.40
CA TRP A 150 22.36 12.66 -3.38
C TRP A 150 22.37 11.18 -3.02
N ILE A 151 21.24 10.50 -3.21
CA ILE A 151 21.11 9.05 -3.05
C ILE A 151 20.41 8.46 -4.27
N THR A 152 20.72 7.20 -4.57
CA THR A 152 20.03 6.42 -5.59
C THR A 152 19.14 5.38 -4.92
N PHE A 153 17.89 5.30 -5.37
CA PHE A 153 16.94 4.27 -4.99
C PHE A 153 16.01 4.02 -6.18
N PRO A 154 15.65 2.76 -6.50
CA PRO A 154 14.84 2.46 -7.68
C PRO A 154 13.53 3.25 -7.65
N GLU A 155 13.16 3.89 -8.76
CA GLU A 155 11.89 4.63 -8.92
C GLU A 155 11.58 5.66 -7.82
N ILE A 156 12.61 6.20 -7.16
CA ILE A 156 12.45 7.24 -6.12
C ILE A 156 11.87 8.55 -6.68
N ILE A 157 12.05 8.76 -7.98
CA ILE A 157 11.41 9.80 -8.80
C ILE A 157 10.64 9.10 -9.91
N MET A 158 9.34 9.39 -10.02
CA MET A 158 8.53 8.96 -11.15
C MET A 158 8.55 10.02 -12.24
N THR A 159 9.12 9.71 -13.40
CA THR A 159 9.11 10.58 -14.58
C THR A 159 8.02 10.17 -15.56
N THR A 160 7.38 11.14 -16.20
CA THR A 160 6.33 10.87 -17.18
C THR A 160 6.13 12.06 -18.11
N GLY A 161 5.93 11.78 -19.41
CA GLY A 161 5.50 12.78 -20.39
C GLY A 161 4.01 13.10 -20.35
N ASP A 162 3.22 12.37 -19.54
CA ASP A 162 1.78 12.61 -19.43
C ASP A 162 1.51 13.74 -18.42
N VAL A 163 1.08 14.90 -18.94
CA VAL A 163 0.71 16.09 -18.18
C VAL A 163 -0.41 15.81 -17.17
N ARG A 164 -1.23 14.78 -17.41
CA ARG A 164 -2.29 14.33 -16.47
C ARG A 164 -1.66 13.75 -15.20
N LEU A 165 -0.55 13.03 -15.35
CA LEU A 165 0.16 12.34 -14.27
C LEU A 165 1.15 13.24 -13.56
N SER A 166 1.89 14.10 -14.26
CA SER A 166 2.78 15.12 -13.67
C SER A 166 2.69 16.47 -14.39
N ALA A 167 2.58 17.55 -13.62
CA ALA A 167 2.58 18.91 -14.17
C ALA A 167 3.96 19.31 -14.66
N VAL A 168 5.02 18.96 -13.93
CA VAL A 168 6.39 19.35 -14.27
C VAL A 168 7.13 18.26 -15.07
N GLY A 169 6.61 17.03 -15.08
CA GLY A 169 7.21 15.87 -15.76
C GLY A 169 7.94 14.90 -14.82
N ALA A 170 8.05 15.24 -13.53
CA ALA A 170 8.63 14.41 -12.49
C ALA A 170 7.84 14.55 -11.18
N ARG A 171 7.68 13.44 -10.44
CA ARG A 171 7.01 13.39 -9.14
C ARG A 171 7.87 12.67 -8.14
N LEU A 172 7.87 13.18 -6.92
CA LEU A 172 8.58 12.54 -5.81
C LEU A 172 7.82 11.32 -5.31
N SER A 173 8.41 10.14 -5.46
CA SER A 173 7.87 8.86 -5.01
C SER A 173 8.45 8.40 -3.67
N GLY A 174 9.69 8.80 -3.37
CA GLY A 174 10.41 8.41 -2.15
C GLY A 174 10.68 6.91 -2.10
N PHE A 175 11.00 6.40 -0.91
CA PHE A 175 11.26 4.97 -0.72
C PHE A 175 10.03 4.09 -0.99
N MET A 176 8.82 4.65 -0.94
CA MET A 176 7.58 3.93 -1.20
C MET A 176 7.34 3.69 -2.70
N GLN A 177 8.10 4.33 -3.58
CA GLN A 177 7.95 4.25 -5.04
C GLN A 177 6.55 4.65 -5.55
N TYR A 178 5.75 5.31 -4.70
CA TYR A 178 4.40 5.72 -5.01
C TYR A 178 4.11 7.15 -4.52
N PRO A 179 4.06 8.15 -5.42
CA PRO A 179 3.92 9.56 -5.03
C PRO A 179 2.67 9.87 -4.21
N ASN A 180 1.53 9.22 -4.49
CA ASN A 180 0.29 9.53 -3.79
C ASN A 180 0.37 9.14 -2.32
N PHE A 181 0.85 7.93 -2.02
CA PHE A 181 1.03 7.46 -0.65
C PHE A 181 2.10 8.28 0.10
N LEU A 182 3.24 8.59 -0.54
CA LEU A 182 4.22 9.51 0.07
C LEU A 182 3.60 10.88 0.39
N GLY A 183 2.71 11.38 -0.48
CA GLY A 183 1.96 12.62 -0.24
C GLY A 183 1.09 12.52 1.03
N ALA A 184 0.36 11.43 1.22
CA ALA A 184 -0.45 11.21 2.42
C ALA A 184 0.42 11.13 3.69
N VAL A 185 1.55 10.44 3.61
CA VAL A 185 2.55 10.35 4.69
C VAL A 185 3.12 11.73 5.04
N ALA A 186 3.52 12.51 4.03
CA ALA A 186 4.02 13.87 4.22
C ALA A 186 2.95 14.78 4.83
N GLY A 187 1.70 14.68 4.38
CA GLY A 187 0.57 15.40 4.98
C GLY A 187 0.37 15.07 6.47
N ALA A 188 0.39 13.78 6.82
CA ALA A 188 0.27 13.34 8.21
C ALA A 188 1.43 13.85 9.07
N TYR A 189 2.67 13.72 8.61
CA TYR A 189 3.85 14.25 9.31
C TYR A 189 3.83 15.77 9.43
N LEU A 190 3.39 16.49 8.41
CA LEU A 190 3.32 17.95 8.44
C LEU A 190 2.41 18.43 9.56
N LEU A 191 1.19 17.85 9.66
CA LEU A 191 0.27 18.20 10.74
C LEU A 191 0.83 17.74 12.10
N PHE A 192 1.50 16.59 12.17
CA PHE A 192 2.16 16.12 13.39
C PHE A 192 3.25 17.08 13.88
N TYR A 193 4.16 17.54 13.01
CA TYR A 193 5.19 18.51 13.36
C TYR A 193 4.62 19.88 13.76
N LEU A 194 3.57 20.36 13.06
CA LEU A 194 2.89 21.60 13.45
C LEU A 194 2.25 21.50 14.85
N ILE A 195 1.65 20.36 15.20
CA ILE A 195 1.12 20.11 16.55
C ILE A 195 2.24 20.15 17.58
N LEU A 196 3.39 19.52 17.29
CA LEU A 196 4.55 19.53 18.18
C LEU A 196 5.09 20.95 18.39
N LEU A 197 5.14 21.79 17.36
CA LEU A 197 5.54 23.20 17.48
C LEU A 197 4.63 24.00 18.40
N ILE A 198 3.31 23.82 18.27
CA ILE A 198 2.34 24.55 19.09
C ILE A 198 2.38 24.11 20.54
N ARG A 199 2.68 22.83 20.78
CA ARG A 199 2.62 22.19 22.09
C ARG A 199 3.99 21.96 22.72
N SER A 200 5.07 22.48 22.13
CA SER A 200 6.41 22.39 22.69
C SER A 200 6.49 23.18 24.00
N LYS A 201 6.05 22.55 25.09
CA LYS A 201 6.43 22.92 26.45
C LYS A 201 7.77 22.29 26.83
N ALA A 202 8.21 21.31 26.04
CA ALA A 202 9.51 20.67 26.11
C ALA A 202 10.55 21.63 25.49
N GLY A 203 11.73 21.73 26.12
CA GLY A 203 12.73 22.77 25.86
C GLY A 203 13.20 22.93 24.41
N ALA A 204 13.99 23.98 24.16
CA ALA A 204 14.37 24.49 22.84
C ALA A 204 14.74 23.41 21.80
N CYS A 205 15.45 22.34 22.19
CA CYS A 205 15.82 21.26 21.27
C CYS A 205 14.62 20.56 20.60
N TRP A 206 13.52 20.34 21.33
CA TRP A 206 12.31 19.70 20.77
C TRP A 206 11.57 20.61 19.81
N PHE A 207 11.52 21.90 20.14
CA PHE A 207 10.96 22.91 19.24
C PHE A 207 11.78 23.01 17.95
N ILE A 208 13.11 23.11 18.06
CA ILE A 208 14.02 23.21 16.92
C ILE A 208 13.91 21.96 16.03
N GLY A 209 13.89 20.76 16.62
CA GLY A 209 13.72 19.51 15.88
C GLY A 209 12.43 19.47 15.07
N ALA A 210 11.30 19.82 15.68
CA ALA A 210 10.01 19.90 14.98
C ALA A 210 10.03 20.99 13.90
N ALA A 211 10.60 22.16 14.18
CA ALA A 211 10.66 23.30 13.24
C ALA A 211 11.49 22.95 12.00
N ALA A 212 12.63 22.29 12.19
CA ALA A 212 13.51 21.87 11.11
C ALA A 212 12.86 20.83 10.17
N ALA A 213 11.89 20.05 10.67
CA ALA A 213 11.20 19.05 9.87
C ALA A 213 10.02 19.59 9.05
N VAL A 214 9.46 20.76 9.40
CA VAL A 214 8.26 21.30 8.73
C VAL A 214 8.51 21.64 7.25
N VAL A 215 9.60 22.35 6.93
CA VAL A 215 9.87 22.76 5.54
C VAL A 215 10.18 21.58 4.62
N PRO A 216 11.08 20.64 4.98
CA PRO A 216 11.26 19.43 4.19
C PRO A 216 9.94 18.69 3.97
N THR A 217 9.08 18.60 4.97
CA THR A 217 7.81 17.88 4.85
C THR A 217 6.83 18.60 3.91
N ALA A 218 6.74 19.93 4.00
CA ALA A 218 5.94 20.74 3.08
C ALA A 218 6.47 20.66 1.64
N LEU A 219 7.79 20.71 1.46
CA LEU A 219 8.45 20.52 0.16
C LEU A 219 8.11 19.14 -0.43
N ALA A 220 8.29 18.06 0.34
CA ALA A 220 8.00 16.71 -0.12
C ALA A 220 6.52 16.56 -0.51
N LEU A 221 5.59 17.08 0.30
CA LEU A 221 4.17 17.10 -0.02
C LEU A 221 3.89 17.78 -1.37
N LEU A 222 4.51 18.92 -1.66
CA LEU A 222 4.38 19.62 -2.95
C LEU A 222 5.02 18.83 -4.10
N LEU A 223 6.22 18.26 -3.92
CA LEU A 223 6.91 17.50 -4.97
C LEU A 223 6.22 16.17 -5.33
N THR A 224 5.39 15.61 -4.45
CA THR A 224 4.60 14.40 -4.79
C THR A 224 3.56 14.66 -5.87
N GLU A 225 3.18 15.92 -6.06
CA GLU A 225 2.06 16.36 -6.89
C GLU A 225 0.75 15.55 -6.67
N SER A 226 0.53 15.03 -5.46
CA SER A 226 -0.69 14.27 -5.13
C SER A 226 -1.84 15.22 -4.79
N ARG A 227 -2.80 15.37 -5.71
CA ARG A 227 -3.99 16.23 -5.51
C ARG A 227 -4.82 15.76 -4.32
N GLY A 228 -4.99 14.44 -4.18
CA GLY A 228 -5.68 13.82 -3.04
C GLY A 228 -5.00 14.20 -1.73
N ALA A 229 -3.68 14.06 -1.64
CA ALA A 229 -2.94 14.40 -0.42
C ALA A 229 -3.00 15.90 -0.09
N TRP A 230 -2.89 16.78 -1.08
CA TRP A 230 -3.03 18.23 -0.88
C TRP A 230 -4.41 18.60 -0.33
N LEU A 231 -5.47 18.11 -0.97
CA LEU A 231 -6.86 18.42 -0.60
C LEU A 231 -7.20 17.84 0.78
N VAL A 232 -6.83 16.58 1.04
CA VAL A 232 -7.07 15.93 2.33
C VAL A 232 -6.29 16.66 3.44
N THR A 233 -5.01 16.99 3.22
CA THR A 233 -4.21 17.73 4.22
C THR A 233 -4.81 19.10 4.50
N ALA A 234 -5.24 19.84 3.48
CA ALA A 234 -5.90 21.13 3.65
C ALA A 234 -7.24 21.03 4.38
N PHE A 235 -8.06 20.03 4.03
CA PHE A 235 -9.34 19.77 4.69
C PHE A 235 -9.15 19.42 6.18
N VAL A 236 -8.21 18.53 6.49
CA VAL A 236 -7.90 18.18 7.88
C VAL A 236 -7.27 19.37 8.62
N TRP A 237 -6.46 20.18 7.94
CA TRP A 237 -5.91 21.40 8.52
C TRP A 237 -7.01 22.39 8.96
N LEU A 238 -8.07 22.54 8.15
CA LEU A 238 -9.26 23.31 8.53
C LEU A 238 -9.96 22.70 9.76
N GLY A 239 -10.06 21.37 9.83
CA GLY A 239 -10.55 20.65 11.01
C GLY A 239 -9.76 20.99 12.30
N GLY A 240 -8.46 21.26 12.18
CA GLY A 240 -7.62 21.73 13.28
C GLY A 240 -8.12 23.02 13.92
N LEU A 241 -8.67 23.96 13.13
CA LEU A 241 -9.25 25.21 13.64
C LEU A 241 -10.45 24.98 14.55
N LEU A 242 -11.18 23.87 14.39
CA LEU A 242 -12.31 23.51 15.23
C LEU A 242 -11.84 22.85 16.55
N MET A 243 -10.76 22.06 16.48
CA MET A 243 -10.26 21.25 17.60
C MET A 243 -9.33 21.99 18.57
N LEU A 244 -8.53 22.93 18.06
CA LEU A 244 -7.50 23.62 18.85
C LEU A 244 -8.13 24.67 19.79
N ARG A 245 -7.44 25.04 20.87
CA ARG A 245 -7.86 26.16 21.75
C ARG A 245 -7.44 27.51 21.17
N ARG A 246 -7.99 28.62 21.68
CA ARG A 246 -7.73 29.98 21.15
C ARG A 246 -6.24 30.28 20.91
N LYS A 247 -5.39 30.12 21.93
CA LYS A 247 -3.92 30.31 21.79
C LYS A 247 -3.28 29.38 20.77
N GLU A 248 -3.68 28.10 20.78
CA GLU A 248 -3.16 27.10 19.86
C GLU A 248 -3.59 27.40 18.41
N ARG A 249 -4.82 27.90 18.18
CA ARG A 249 -5.32 28.32 16.86
C ARG A 249 -4.51 29.47 16.28
N ILE A 250 -4.14 30.45 17.11
CA ILE A 250 -3.31 31.58 16.69
C ILE A 250 -1.95 31.08 16.21
N ALA A 251 -1.29 30.22 17.01
CA ALA A 251 -0.02 29.61 16.65
C ALA A 251 -0.13 28.72 15.40
N TRP A 252 -1.22 27.96 15.27
CA TRP A 252 -1.53 27.13 14.09
C TRP A 252 -1.57 27.94 12.80
N LEU A 253 -2.32 29.05 12.78
CA LEU A 253 -2.41 29.94 11.62
C LEU A 253 -1.05 30.56 11.26
N ILE A 254 -0.32 31.07 12.27
CA ILE A 254 0.97 31.74 12.06
C ILE A 254 2.04 30.75 11.57
N TYR A 255 2.22 29.61 12.27
CA TYR A 255 3.23 28.62 11.91
C TYR A 255 2.93 27.94 10.57
N SER A 256 1.66 27.62 10.28
CA SER A 256 1.31 27.06 8.97
C SER A 256 1.45 28.08 7.85
N GLY A 257 1.13 29.36 8.07
CA GLY A 257 1.40 30.43 7.11
C GLY A 257 2.89 30.54 6.76
N TRP A 258 3.76 30.48 7.77
CA TRP A 258 5.21 30.47 7.56
C TRP A 258 5.70 29.20 6.85
N ALA A 259 5.12 28.04 7.19
CA ALA A 259 5.41 26.77 6.51
C ALA A 259 5.04 26.79 5.02
N LEU A 260 3.93 27.43 4.64
CA LEU A 260 3.50 27.57 3.24
C LEU A 260 4.51 28.38 2.42
N ILE A 261 5.00 29.51 2.96
CA ILE A 261 6.06 30.31 2.30
C ILE A 261 7.34 29.49 2.16
N GLY A 262 7.78 28.86 3.26
CA GLY A 262 9.00 28.05 3.26
C GLY A 262 8.93 26.88 2.29
N GLY A 263 7.81 26.16 2.25
CA GLY A 263 7.56 25.07 1.31
C GLY A 263 7.53 25.53 -0.15
N GLY A 264 6.85 26.64 -0.45
CA GLY A 264 6.80 27.22 -1.79
C GLY A 264 8.17 27.70 -2.28
N ALA A 265 8.94 28.36 -1.40
CA ALA A 265 10.29 28.82 -1.71
C ALA A 265 11.23 27.65 -1.96
N ALA A 266 11.20 26.64 -1.09
CA ALA A 266 11.98 25.43 -1.25
C ALA A 266 11.61 24.68 -2.54
N TYR A 267 10.32 24.58 -2.87
CA TYR A 267 9.86 23.96 -4.10
C TYR A 267 10.45 24.67 -5.32
N ARG A 268 10.30 26.00 -5.39
CA ARG A 268 10.84 26.80 -6.49
C ARG A 268 12.36 26.63 -6.64
N ALA A 269 13.06 26.51 -5.52
CA ALA A 269 14.51 26.34 -5.52
C ALA A 269 14.97 25.01 -6.12
N VAL A 270 14.19 23.93 -5.99
CA VAL A 270 14.68 22.57 -6.34
C VAL A 270 13.83 21.81 -7.34
N VAL A 271 12.73 22.37 -7.84
CA VAL A 271 11.83 21.66 -8.77
C VAL A 271 12.54 21.12 -10.02
N HIS A 272 13.58 21.80 -10.52
CA HIS A 272 14.34 21.37 -11.68
C HIS A 272 15.41 20.30 -11.38
N ALA A 273 15.72 20.04 -10.10
CA ALA A 273 16.68 19.01 -9.71
C ALA A 273 16.15 17.60 -10.03
N GLY A 274 14.89 17.31 -9.67
CA GLY A 274 14.29 16.00 -9.91
C GLY A 274 14.12 15.66 -11.38
N LEU A 275 13.87 16.65 -12.24
CA LEU A 275 13.80 16.46 -13.70
C LEU A 275 15.13 15.98 -14.28
N ARG A 276 16.24 16.56 -13.82
CA ARG A 276 17.58 16.18 -14.28
C ARG A 276 18.04 14.85 -13.70
N SER A 277 17.60 14.53 -12.48
CA SER A 277 17.87 13.24 -11.84
C SER A 277 17.03 12.08 -12.43
N GLY A 278 15.84 12.35 -12.95
CA GLY A 278 14.89 11.31 -13.41
C GLY A 278 15.09 10.81 -14.85
N ASN A 279 15.86 11.49 -15.69
CA ASN A 279 16.07 11.12 -17.10
C ASN A 279 17.02 9.93 -17.33
N ALA A 280 17.45 9.24 -16.26
CA ALA A 280 18.36 8.10 -16.35
C ALA A 280 17.68 6.77 -16.77
N GLY A 281 16.35 6.69 -16.80
CA GLY A 281 15.61 5.43 -16.94
C GLY A 281 15.07 5.05 -18.32
N THR A 282 15.10 5.95 -19.31
CA THR A 282 14.41 5.74 -20.61
C THR A 282 15.31 5.66 -21.84
N ALA A 283 16.62 5.84 -21.72
CA ALA A 283 17.55 5.73 -22.84
C ALA A 283 18.26 4.37 -22.85
N ALA A 284 17.52 3.32 -23.23
CA ALA A 284 18.15 2.09 -23.71
C ALA A 284 18.75 2.40 -25.09
N GLY A 285 20.03 2.76 -25.10
CA GLY A 285 20.81 2.99 -26.31
C GLY A 285 21.11 4.46 -26.58
N GLU A 286 22.11 5.00 -25.90
CA GLU A 286 23.18 5.89 -26.43
C GLU A 286 24.01 6.44 -25.26
N SER A 287 25.31 6.13 -25.28
CA SER A 287 26.41 6.68 -24.44
C SER A 287 26.14 6.96 -22.95
N VAL A 288 26.76 6.11 -22.12
CA VAL A 288 26.86 6.12 -20.64
C VAL A 288 27.68 7.31 -20.07
N GLN A 289 27.55 8.52 -20.63
CA GLN A 289 28.28 9.72 -20.19
C GLN A 289 27.44 10.99 -20.11
N ALA A 290 26.11 10.92 -20.24
CA ALA A 290 25.23 11.98 -19.76
C ALA A 290 25.19 11.91 -18.22
N ALA A 291 26.13 12.60 -17.58
CA ALA A 291 26.27 12.62 -16.13
C ALA A 291 24.93 12.88 -15.43
N GLN A 292 24.72 12.10 -14.37
CA GLN A 292 23.65 12.23 -13.37
C GLN A 292 23.76 13.61 -12.71
N HIS A 293 23.27 14.66 -13.37
CA HIS A 293 23.27 15.98 -12.78
C HIS A 293 22.05 16.08 -11.88
N GLY A 294 22.19 15.63 -10.63
CA GLY A 294 21.27 15.98 -9.54
C GLY A 294 21.22 17.49 -9.31
N ALA A 295 20.83 17.93 -8.13
CA ALA A 295 20.82 19.35 -7.81
C ALA A 295 22.21 19.99 -8.03
N THR A 296 22.23 21.17 -8.63
CA THR A 296 23.44 22.00 -8.71
C THR A 296 23.87 22.43 -7.31
N SER A 297 25.13 22.86 -7.18
CA SER A 297 25.63 23.46 -5.94
C SER A 297 24.80 24.67 -5.53
N GLN A 298 24.34 25.48 -6.50
CA GLN A 298 23.50 26.65 -6.26
C GLN A 298 22.13 26.29 -5.69
N GLU A 299 21.42 25.32 -6.28
CA GLU A 299 20.11 24.87 -5.76
C GLU A 299 20.25 24.21 -4.38
N THR A 300 21.33 23.46 -4.16
CA THR A 300 21.64 22.85 -2.85
C THR A 300 21.86 23.91 -1.78
N VAL A 301 22.73 24.89 -2.05
CA VAL A 301 22.99 26.00 -1.13
C VAL A 301 21.71 26.81 -0.91
N LEU A 302 20.93 27.08 -1.95
CA LEU A 302 19.67 27.81 -1.83
C LEU A 302 18.66 27.06 -0.96
N LEU A 303 18.50 25.75 -1.13
CA LEU A 303 17.63 24.93 -0.27
C LEU A 303 18.07 25.00 1.20
N LEU A 304 19.38 24.85 1.47
CA LEU A 304 19.92 24.92 2.83
C LEU A 304 19.72 26.30 3.46
N LEU A 305 19.94 27.37 2.70
CA LEU A 305 19.70 28.74 3.14
C LEU A 305 18.22 29.00 3.44
N ILE A 306 17.31 28.50 2.59
CA ILE A 306 15.86 28.58 2.83
C ILE A 306 15.50 27.82 4.11
N CYS A 307 15.97 26.59 4.28
CA CYS A 307 15.71 25.80 5.50
C CYS A 307 16.23 26.53 6.76
N ALA A 308 17.43 27.10 6.71
CA ALA A 308 18.00 27.87 7.82
C ALA A 308 17.20 29.15 8.11
N ALA A 309 16.85 29.93 7.08
CA ALA A 309 16.06 31.16 7.22
C ALA A 309 14.64 30.90 7.74
N VAL A 310 14.01 29.81 7.32
CA VAL A 310 12.68 29.45 7.79
C VAL A 310 12.75 28.94 9.24
N LEU A 311 13.80 28.19 9.61
CA LEU A 311 14.03 27.77 10.99
C LEU A 311 14.24 28.97 11.94
N THR A 312 15.07 29.94 11.55
CA THR A 312 15.25 31.17 12.33
C THR A 312 13.95 31.97 12.41
N GLY A 313 13.17 32.00 11.33
CA GLY A 313 11.81 32.54 11.32
C GLY A 313 10.89 31.87 12.33
N PHE A 314 10.89 30.53 12.44
CA PHE A 314 10.10 29.82 13.45
C PHE A 314 10.48 30.21 14.88
N ILE A 315 11.78 30.36 15.16
CA ILE A 315 12.27 30.82 16.46
C ILE A 315 11.78 32.26 16.74
N GLY A 316 11.87 33.16 15.75
CA GLY A 316 11.34 34.52 15.86
C GLY A 316 9.82 34.56 16.09
N LEU A 317 9.06 33.71 15.39
CA LEU A 317 7.62 33.59 15.57
C LEU A 317 7.25 33.00 16.94
N GLN A 318 8.03 32.05 17.46
CA GLN A 318 7.86 31.53 18.82
C GLN A 318 8.07 32.64 19.85
N TRP A 319 9.11 33.46 19.69
CA TRP A 319 9.36 34.61 20.56
C TRP A 319 8.22 35.63 20.49
N MET A 320 7.70 35.92 19.28
CA MET A 320 6.56 36.79 19.06
C MET A 320 5.28 36.24 19.72
N LEU A 321 5.00 34.94 19.58
CA LEU A 321 3.84 34.27 20.19
C LEU A 321 3.94 34.22 21.72
N ALA A 322 5.16 34.12 22.27
CA ALA A 322 5.39 34.09 23.71
C ALA A 322 5.25 35.45 24.38
N ARG A 323 5.64 36.55 23.70
CA ARG A 323 5.62 37.92 24.26
C ARG A 323 4.44 38.77 23.78
N GLY A 324 3.82 38.41 22.66
CA GLY A 324 2.78 39.21 22.03
C GLY A 324 1.44 39.16 22.76
N ARG A 325 0.65 40.23 22.60
CA ARG A 325 -0.72 40.30 23.14
C ARG A 325 -1.63 39.37 22.34
N GLU A 326 -2.16 38.33 22.99
CA GLU A 326 -3.03 37.31 22.38
C GLU A 326 -4.18 37.90 21.55
N GLN A 327 -4.80 39.00 22.02
CA GLN A 327 -5.89 39.67 21.32
C GLN A 327 -5.45 40.27 19.98
N LEU A 328 -4.27 40.90 19.93
CA LEU A 328 -3.73 41.49 18.72
C LEU A 328 -3.31 40.39 17.74
N LEU A 329 -2.57 39.39 18.23
CA LEU A 329 -2.14 38.24 17.44
C LEU A 329 -3.33 37.48 16.85
N GLY A 330 -4.43 37.35 17.61
CA GLY A 330 -5.67 36.75 17.12
C GLY A 330 -6.34 37.50 15.99
N ARG A 331 -6.25 38.84 15.95
CA ARG A 331 -6.80 39.66 14.86
C ARG A 331 -6.00 39.53 13.57
N ILE A 332 -4.67 39.39 13.67
CA ILE A 332 -3.78 39.35 12.51
C ILE A 332 -3.47 37.94 12.02
N ALA A 333 -3.72 36.89 12.82
CA ALA A 333 -3.34 35.51 12.50
C ALA A 333 -3.88 35.02 11.14
N TRP A 334 -5.12 35.36 10.81
CA TRP A 334 -5.70 35.05 9.50
C TRP A 334 -5.00 35.80 8.36
N GLY A 335 -4.66 37.07 8.56
CA GLY A 335 -3.87 37.84 7.60
C GLY A 335 -2.49 37.21 7.38
N PHE A 336 -1.85 36.75 8.46
CA PHE A 336 -0.55 36.07 8.39
C PHE A 336 -0.63 34.77 7.58
N TRP A 337 -1.67 33.96 7.82
CA TRP A 337 -1.90 32.75 7.05
C TRP A 337 -2.21 33.04 5.58
N LEU A 338 -3.04 34.06 5.30
CA LEU A 338 -3.40 34.45 3.94
C LEU A 338 -2.18 34.94 3.15
N VAL A 339 -1.32 35.75 3.76
CA VAL A 339 -0.02 36.14 3.18
C VAL A 339 0.83 34.90 2.91
N GLY A 340 0.82 33.93 3.81
CA GLY A 340 1.52 32.66 3.61
C GLY A 340 1.02 31.86 2.40
N LEU A 341 -0.30 31.74 2.26
CA LEU A 341 -0.95 31.07 1.14
C LEU A 341 -0.66 31.79 -0.19
N LEU A 342 -0.83 33.11 -0.23
CA LEU A 342 -0.54 33.92 -1.42
C LEU A 342 0.95 33.84 -1.78
N GLY A 343 1.84 33.92 -0.80
CA GLY A 343 3.28 33.75 -0.99
C GLY A 343 3.62 32.40 -1.61
N MET A 344 3.04 31.31 -1.12
CA MET A 344 3.22 29.98 -1.72
C MET A 344 2.74 29.94 -3.18
N ILE A 345 1.53 30.45 -3.46
CA ILE A 345 0.96 30.46 -4.82
C ILE A 345 1.85 31.23 -5.80
N MET A 346 2.42 32.36 -5.36
CA MET A 346 3.32 33.18 -6.18
C MET A 346 4.71 32.56 -6.38
N LEU A 347 5.14 31.68 -5.47
CA LEU A 347 6.41 30.98 -5.57
C LEU A 347 6.30 29.72 -6.44
N LEU A 348 5.13 29.08 -6.51
CA LEU A 348 4.90 27.90 -7.34
C LEU A 348 4.80 28.27 -8.83
N PRO A 349 5.39 27.47 -9.75
CA PRO A 349 5.23 27.67 -11.19
C PRO A 349 3.76 27.56 -11.64
N ALA A 350 3.37 28.35 -12.65
CA ALA A 350 2.00 28.35 -13.17
C ALA A 350 1.50 26.97 -13.66
N VAL A 351 2.41 26.10 -14.12
CA VAL A 351 2.06 24.74 -14.56
C VAL A 351 1.50 23.89 -13.42
N ILE A 352 1.97 24.10 -12.18
CA ILE A 352 1.41 23.44 -10.98
C ILE A 352 -0.01 23.92 -10.69
N GLN A 353 -0.32 25.18 -10.98
CA GLN A 353 -1.67 25.72 -10.83
C GLN A 353 -2.64 25.02 -11.80
N GLY A 354 -2.20 24.74 -13.03
CA GLY A 354 -2.96 23.95 -14.01
C GLY A 354 -3.31 22.53 -13.54
N ARG A 355 -2.50 21.95 -12.64
CA ARG A 355 -2.78 20.65 -12.03
C ARG A 355 -3.99 20.64 -11.11
N LEU A 356 -4.29 21.77 -10.46
CA LEU A 356 -5.45 21.91 -9.60
C LEU A 356 -6.74 22.10 -10.42
N SER A 357 -6.65 22.70 -11.61
CA SER A 357 -7.80 23.07 -12.43
C SER A 357 -8.14 22.11 -13.58
N GLY A 358 -7.25 21.18 -13.99
CA GLY A 358 -7.44 20.35 -15.19
C GLY A 358 -7.11 18.85 -15.05
N GLY A 359 -7.54 18.05 -16.04
CA GLY A 359 -7.11 16.65 -16.22
C GLY A 359 -7.73 15.61 -15.27
N TYR A 360 -9.05 15.66 -15.05
CA TYR A 360 -9.80 14.72 -14.18
C TYR A 360 -10.00 13.31 -14.77
N GLN A 361 -9.33 12.95 -15.86
CA GLN A 361 -9.49 11.62 -16.48
C GLN A 361 -9.04 10.48 -15.56
N THR A 362 -8.07 10.72 -14.67
CA THR A 362 -7.67 9.76 -13.62
C THR A 362 -8.76 9.55 -12.57
N ALA A 363 -9.51 10.61 -12.22
CA ALA A 363 -10.70 10.49 -11.37
C ALA A 363 -11.85 9.78 -12.10
N GLY A 364 -12.01 10.02 -13.41
CA GLY A 364 -12.96 9.28 -14.25
C GLY A 364 -12.66 7.78 -14.32
N ALA A 365 -11.39 7.39 -14.44
CA ALA A 365 -10.98 5.99 -14.42
C ALA A 365 -11.26 5.31 -13.07
N ARG A 366 -11.05 6.01 -11.94
CA ARG A 366 -11.43 5.49 -10.61
C ARG A 366 -12.93 5.28 -10.48
N GLY A 367 -13.74 6.16 -11.07
CA GLY A 367 -15.20 5.97 -11.14
C GLY A 367 -15.59 4.66 -11.83
N LEU A 368 -14.92 4.31 -12.93
CA LEU A 368 -15.09 3.03 -13.61
C LEU A 368 -14.69 1.85 -12.71
N PHE A 369 -13.56 1.96 -12.01
CA PHE A 369 -13.11 0.89 -11.10
C PHE A 369 -14.10 0.66 -9.97
N TYR A 370 -14.69 1.72 -9.42
CA TYR A 370 -15.69 1.61 -8.36
C TYR A 370 -17.00 1.01 -8.86
N GLN A 371 -17.42 1.34 -10.08
CA GLN A 371 -18.57 0.72 -10.72
C GLN A 371 -18.36 -0.79 -10.90
N ASP A 372 -17.20 -1.17 -11.42
CA ASP A 372 -16.83 -2.55 -11.67
C ASP A 372 -16.63 -3.32 -10.34
N ALA A 373 -16.03 -2.69 -9.32
CA ALA A 373 -15.93 -3.24 -7.97
C ALA A 373 -17.31 -3.47 -7.33
N TRP A 374 -18.28 -2.58 -7.57
CA TRP A 374 -19.66 -2.78 -7.12
C TRP A 374 -20.32 -3.99 -7.79
N LEU A 375 -20.01 -4.28 -9.06
CA LEU A 375 -20.48 -5.51 -9.72
C LEU A 375 -19.95 -6.74 -9.01
N LEU A 376 -18.64 -6.77 -8.72
CA LEU A 376 -17.99 -7.89 -8.04
C LEU A 376 -18.49 -8.07 -6.60
N MET A 377 -18.67 -6.99 -5.86
CA MET A 377 -19.16 -7.06 -4.47
C MET A 377 -20.58 -7.64 -4.37
N LYS A 378 -21.44 -7.44 -5.37
CA LYS A 378 -22.79 -8.04 -5.39
C LYS A 378 -22.76 -9.57 -5.43
N GLU A 379 -21.69 -10.18 -5.94
CA GLU A 379 -21.57 -11.64 -5.99
C GLU A 379 -21.26 -12.26 -4.62
N ALA A 380 -20.67 -11.50 -3.70
CA ALA A 380 -20.26 -11.97 -2.37
C ALA A 380 -20.46 -10.90 -1.29
N LEU A 381 -21.68 -10.36 -1.20
CA LEU A 381 -21.98 -9.14 -0.45
C LEU A 381 -21.58 -9.19 1.04
N PHE A 382 -21.82 -10.31 1.72
CA PHE A 382 -21.65 -10.38 3.18
C PHE A 382 -20.23 -10.75 3.62
N PHE A 383 -19.59 -11.70 2.93
CA PHE A 383 -18.32 -12.30 3.35
C PHE A 383 -17.16 -12.07 2.37
N GLY A 384 -17.41 -11.42 1.22
CA GLY A 384 -16.38 -11.15 0.22
C GLY A 384 -15.80 -12.42 -0.41
N ARG A 385 -14.68 -12.27 -1.11
CA ARG A 385 -13.95 -13.37 -1.78
C ARG A 385 -12.53 -13.57 -1.22
N GLY A 386 -12.23 -13.09 -0.02
CA GLY A 386 -10.91 -13.22 0.61
C GLY A 386 -9.87 -12.22 0.08
N GLY A 387 -8.63 -12.31 0.53
CA GLY A 387 -7.58 -11.36 0.14
C GLY A 387 -7.27 -11.36 -1.35
N ASP A 388 -6.80 -10.22 -1.84
CA ASP A 388 -6.50 -9.96 -3.27
C ASP A 388 -7.69 -10.08 -4.22
N THR A 389 -8.94 -9.94 -3.73
CA THR A 389 -10.14 -10.17 -4.56
C THR A 389 -10.11 -9.34 -5.84
N TRP A 390 -9.80 -8.04 -5.73
CA TRP A 390 -9.73 -7.17 -6.88
C TRP A 390 -8.63 -7.61 -7.85
N ARG A 391 -7.40 -7.78 -7.36
CA ARG A 391 -6.23 -8.19 -8.16
C ARG A 391 -6.48 -9.47 -8.95
N MET A 392 -7.21 -10.42 -8.37
CA MET A 392 -7.48 -11.72 -8.98
C MET A 392 -8.65 -11.71 -9.96
N LEU A 393 -9.69 -10.89 -9.71
CA LEU A 393 -10.98 -11.02 -10.40
C LEU A 393 -11.36 -9.82 -11.27
N PHE A 394 -10.67 -8.68 -11.17
CA PHE A 394 -11.11 -7.46 -11.86
C PHE A 394 -11.24 -7.64 -13.37
N THR A 395 -10.33 -8.41 -14.01
CA THR A 395 -10.33 -8.67 -15.46
C THR A 395 -11.62 -9.35 -15.95
N GLN A 396 -12.33 -10.06 -15.06
CA GLN A 396 -13.57 -10.78 -15.37
C GLN A 396 -14.76 -9.82 -15.46
N ILE A 397 -14.71 -8.72 -14.71
CA ILE A 397 -15.82 -7.79 -14.52
C ILE A 397 -15.60 -6.44 -15.20
N GLN A 398 -14.41 -6.17 -15.75
CA GLN A 398 -14.10 -4.89 -16.40
C GLN A 398 -15.13 -4.54 -17.47
N THR A 399 -15.75 -3.37 -17.38
CA THR A 399 -16.72 -2.91 -18.39
C THR A 399 -16.05 -2.21 -19.58
N ALA A 400 -14.79 -1.81 -19.44
CA ALA A 400 -13.98 -1.27 -20.54
C ALA A 400 -12.52 -1.72 -20.40
N PRO A 401 -11.71 -1.69 -21.48
CA PRO A 401 -10.31 -2.04 -21.39
C PRO A 401 -9.53 -0.99 -20.58
N TYR A 402 -9.21 -1.31 -19.32
CA TYR A 402 -8.29 -0.54 -18.47
C TYR A 402 -7.23 -1.44 -17.82
N VAL A 403 -6.15 -0.83 -17.32
CA VAL A 403 -5.20 -1.47 -16.40
C VAL A 403 -5.42 -0.87 -15.01
N GLY A 404 -5.51 -1.72 -13.99
CA GLY A 404 -5.77 -1.30 -12.62
C GLY A 404 -5.80 -2.47 -11.68
N ASN A 405 -4.62 -2.99 -11.30
CA ASN A 405 -4.48 -4.07 -10.32
C ASN A 405 -4.89 -3.64 -8.90
N GLU A 406 -5.16 -2.35 -8.70
CA GLU A 406 -5.61 -1.75 -7.45
C GLU A 406 -6.92 -1.00 -7.69
N VAL A 407 -7.87 -1.15 -6.76
CA VAL A 407 -9.16 -0.47 -6.86
C VAL A 407 -9.05 1.02 -6.49
N HIS A 408 -7.93 1.46 -5.90
CA HIS A 408 -7.69 2.81 -5.39
C HIS A 408 -8.72 3.25 -4.32
N SER A 409 -9.04 2.36 -3.39
CA SER A 409 -9.75 2.68 -2.14
C SER A 409 -9.62 1.51 -1.18
N GLY A 410 -8.91 1.70 -0.07
CA GLY A 410 -8.71 0.64 0.93
C GLY A 410 -10.02 0.16 1.57
N TYR A 411 -11.07 1.00 1.61
CA TYR A 411 -12.38 0.58 2.13
C TYR A 411 -13.15 -0.29 1.13
N ILE A 412 -13.03 -0.02 -0.17
CA ILE A 412 -13.63 -0.88 -1.21
C ILE A 412 -12.88 -2.21 -1.25
N GLU A 413 -11.56 -2.19 -1.11
CA GLU A 413 -10.73 -3.40 -1.01
C GLU A 413 -11.16 -4.30 0.16
N ILE A 414 -11.31 -3.75 1.37
CA ILE A 414 -11.86 -4.50 2.53
C ILE A 414 -13.27 -5.04 2.24
N ALA A 415 -14.11 -4.27 1.53
CA ALA A 415 -15.47 -4.69 1.19
C ALA A 415 -15.50 -5.81 0.14
N LEU A 416 -14.56 -5.82 -0.82
CA LEU A 416 -14.38 -6.91 -1.78
C LEU A 416 -13.87 -8.17 -1.09
N ASP A 417 -12.90 -8.00 -0.19
CA ASP A 417 -12.23 -9.12 0.47
C ASP A 417 -13.10 -9.79 1.54
N LEU A 418 -13.73 -9.01 2.41
CA LEU A 418 -14.44 -9.50 3.59
C LEU A 418 -15.94 -9.16 3.60
N GLY A 419 -16.45 -8.54 2.54
CA GLY A 419 -17.84 -8.12 2.44
C GLY A 419 -18.24 -7.03 3.43
N LEU A 420 -19.54 -6.81 3.55
CA LEU A 420 -20.11 -5.85 4.51
C LEU A 420 -19.77 -6.20 5.97
N VAL A 421 -19.59 -7.48 6.29
CA VAL A 421 -19.24 -7.92 7.65
C VAL A 421 -17.84 -7.43 8.01
N GLY A 422 -16.84 -7.65 7.15
CA GLY A 422 -15.49 -7.15 7.40
C GLY A 422 -15.40 -5.64 7.42
N LEU A 423 -16.11 -4.96 6.51
CA LEU A 423 -16.18 -3.49 6.51
C LEU A 423 -16.77 -2.97 7.83
N LEU A 424 -17.85 -3.58 8.33
CA LEU A 424 -18.47 -3.21 9.61
C LEU A 424 -17.53 -3.46 10.80
N VAL A 425 -16.84 -4.59 10.83
CA VAL A 425 -15.87 -4.91 11.89
C VAL A 425 -14.71 -3.92 11.86
N CYS A 426 -14.13 -3.65 10.69
CA CYS A 426 -13.07 -2.66 10.54
C CYS A 426 -13.53 -1.26 11.00
N ALA A 427 -14.70 -0.82 10.55
CA ALA A 427 -15.30 0.45 10.97
C ALA A 427 -15.51 0.52 12.48
N MET A 428 -15.96 -0.57 13.11
CA MET A 428 -16.13 -0.67 14.56
C MET A 428 -14.80 -0.57 15.31
N VAL A 429 -13.76 -1.28 14.84
CA VAL A 429 -12.40 -1.22 15.42
C VAL A 429 -11.85 0.20 15.34
N LEU A 430 -11.89 0.81 14.15
CA LEU A 430 -11.44 2.19 13.94
C LEU A 430 -12.26 3.16 14.79
N PHE A 431 -13.58 3.02 14.83
CA PHE A 431 -14.45 3.86 15.67
C PHE A 431 -14.05 3.83 17.15
N PHE A 432 -13.81 2.64 17.71
CA PHE A 432 -13.42 2.54 19.12
C PHE A 432 -12.01 3.08 19.40
N LEU A 433 -11.05 2.86 18.50
CA LEU A 433 -9.70 3.44 18.61
C LEU A 433 -9.77 4.98 18.55
N LEU A 434 -10.45 5.52 17.54
CA LEU A 434 -10.61 6.96 17.36
C LEU A 434 -11.40 7.60 18.49
N ARG A 435 -12.47 6.97 18.97
CA ARG A 435 -13.23 7.45 20.14
C ARG A 435 -12.35 7.57 21.38
N GLN A 436 -11.42 6.64 21.58
CA GLN A 436 -10.48 6.71 22.69
C GLN A 436 -9.48 7.86 22.46
N VAL A 437 -8.87 7.97 21.29
CA VAL A 437 -8.01 9.11 20.91
C VAL A 437 -8.73 10.44 21.15
N TRP A 438 -10.02 10.53 20.85
CA TRP A 438 -10.81 11.76 20.98
C TRP A 438 -10.95 12.18 22.44
N ARG A 439 -11.13 11.18 23.33
CA ARG A 439 -11.24 11.38 24.77
C ARG A 439 -9.88 11.69 25.40
N SER A 440 -8.81 11.11 24.87
CA SER A 440 -7.44 11.31 25.35
C SER A 440 -6.86 12.65 24.90
N ASN A 441 -6.80 12.86 23.59
CA ASN A 441 -6.27 14.06 22.96
C ASN A 441 -6.87 14.26 21.56
N ARG A 442 -7.88 15.13 21.46
CA ARG A 442 -8.61 15.42 20.21
C ARG A 442 -7.71 15.82 19.04
N VAL A 443 -6.59 16.49 19.31
CA VAL A 443 -5.68 16.98 18.26
C VAL A 443 -4.96 15.83 17.56
N GLY A 444 -4.88 14.65 18.19
CA GLY A 444 -4.36 13.45 17.55
C GLY A 444 -5.14 13.00 16.32
N PHE A 445 -6.40 13.42 16.18
CA PHE A 445 -7.20 13.15 14.98
C PHE A 445 -6.59 13.73 13.73
N LEU A 446 -5.86 14.85 13.81
CA LEU A 446 -5.39 15.54 12.61
C LEU A 446 -4.44 14.66 11.78
N PRO A 447 -3.26 14.24 12.25
CA PRO A 447 -2.38 13.39 11.44
C PRO A 447 -3.01 12.03 11.10
N ILE A 448 -3.85 11.47 11.99
CA ILE A 448 -4.54 10.20 11.77
C ILE A 448 -5.58 10.31 10.63
N SER A 449 -6.34 11.41 10.58
CA SER A 449 -7.40 11.61 9.58
C SER A 449 -6.83 11.83 8.18
N VAL A 450 -5.61 12.38 8.05
CA VAL A 450 -4.97 12.48 6.73
C VAL A 450 -4.80 11.10 6.11
N LEU A 451 -4.28 10.14 6.87
CA LEU A 451 -4.09 8.76 6.41
C LEU A 451 -5.43 8.06 6.13
N LEU A 452 -6.42 8.21 7.01
CA LEU A 452 -7.71 7.54 6.85
C LEU A 452 -8.55 8.10 5.69
N LEU A 453 -8.53 9.43 5.47
CA LEU A 453 -9.28 10.06 4.40
C LEU A 453 -8.61 9.88 3.04
N HIS A 454 -7.28 9.91 2.96
CA HIS A 454 -6.58 9.65 1.70
C HIS A 454 -6.75 8.19 1.24
N ALA A 455 -6.74 7.24 2.17
CA ALA A 455 -7.02 5.83 1.87
C ALA A 455 -8.44 5.57 1.33
N ALA A 456 -9.35 6.55 1.39
CA ALA A 456 -10.65 6.45 0.74
C ALA A 456 -10.57 6.58 -0.79
N VAL A 457 -9.53 7.26 -1.29
CA VAL A 457 -9.35 7.59 -2.71
C VAL A 457 -8.07 6.98 -3.29
N ASP A 458 -7.33 6.19 -2.50
CA ASP A 458 -6.15 5.46 -2.97
C ASP A 458 -5.94 4.14 -2.20
N PHE A 459 -5.03 3.29 -2.67
CA PHE A 459 -4.73 1.98 -2.07
C PHE A 459 -3.65 2.06 -0.99
N ASP A 460 -3.65 3.13 -0.17
CA ASP A 460 -2.60 3.33 0.85
C ASP A 460 -2.54 2.18 1.86
N MET A 461 -3.67 1.52 2.12
CA MET A 461 -3.78 0.44 3.11
C MET A 461 -3.01 -0.83 2.73
N SER A 462 -2.65 -1.01 1.45
CA SER A 462 -1.86 -2.16 0.97
C SER A 462 -0.37 -2.05 1.37
N PHE A 463 0.07 -0.88 1.85
CA PHE A 463 1.43 -0.69 2.36
C PHE A 463 1.53 -1.03 3.85
N GLY A 464 2.43 -1.95 4.24
CA GLY A 464 2.67 -2.23 5.67
C GLY A 464 3.08 -0.98 6.47
N TYR A 465 3.84 -0.05 5.86
CA TYR A 465 4.23 1.22 6.51
C TYR A 465 3.01 2.07 6.92
N TYR A 466 1.91 2.03 6.15
CA TYR A 466 0.68 2.78 6.44
C TYR A 466 0.15 2.40 7.82
N TRP A 467 -0.04 1.10 8.06
CA TRP A 467 -0.59 0.59 9.31
C TRP A 467 0.35 0.82 10.49
N LEU A 468 1.66 0.59 10.31
CA LEU A 468 2.63 0.83 11.38
C LEU A 468 2.68 2.31 11.80
N LEU A 469 2.64 3.24 10.84
CA LEU A 469 2.58 4.67 11.15
C LEU A 469 1.26 5.06 11.82
N LEU A 470 0.13 4.61 11.26
CA LEU A 470 -1.21 4.85 11.81
C LEU A 470 -1.31 4.37 13.27
N LEU A 471 -0.89 3.14 13.53
CA LEU A 471 -0.92 2.54 14.87
C LEU A 471 0.05 3.25 15.84
N SER A 472 1.23 3.68 15.36
CA SER A 472 2.15 4.48 16.15
C SER A 472 1.54 5.80 16.61
N LEU A 473 0.88 6.52 15.68
CA LEU A 473 0.16 7.76 15.99
C LEU A 473 -1.01 7.51 16.95
N VAL A 474 -1.84 6.48 16.69
CA VAL A 474 -2.96 6.10 17.56
C VAL A 474 -2.46 5.82 18.97
N VAL A 475 -1.46 4.93 19.14
CA VAL A 475 -0.94 4.56 20.46
C VAL A 475 -0.31 5.75 21.18
N TYR A 476 0.44 6.60 20.47
CA TYR A 476 1.00 7.83 21.06
C TYR A 476 -0.09 8.71 21.68
N TYR A 477 -1.16 9.01 20.95
CA TYR A 477 -2.25 9.87 21.46
C TYR A 477 -3.15 9.18 22.48
N LEU A 478 -3.28 7.84 22.44
CA LEU A 478 -3.94 7.09 23.51
C LEU A 478 -3.19 7.21 24.84
N GLY A 479 -1.85 7.16 24.78
CA GLY A 479 -0.99 7.27 25.96
C GLY A 479 -1.05 8.62 26.67
N GLU A 480 -1.38 9.70 25.95
CA GLU A 480 -1.51 11.05 26.51
C GLU A 480 -2.74 11.26 27.42
N SER A 481 -3.58 10.23 27.58
CA SER A 481 -4.73 10.25 28.49
C SER A 481 -4.34 10.69 29.90
N ARG A 482 -4.90 11.81 30.38
CA ARG A 482 -4.75 12.21 31.79
C ARG A 482 -5.53 11.25 32.68
N PRO A 483 -4.97 10.84 33.84
CA PRO A 483 -5.72 10.08 34.83
C PRO A 483 -6.77 11.00 35.48
N GLU A 484 -7.86 11.30 34.78
CA GLU A 484 -9.05 11.88 35.41
C GLU A 484 -9.69 10.80 36.27
N GLY A 485 -9.46 10.84 37.58
CA GLY A 485 -10.32 10.27 38.63
C GLY A 485 -10.72 8.80 38.51
N ARG A 486 -10.18 8.03 37.56
CA ARG A 486 -10.44 6.61 37.43
C ARG A 486 -9.68 5.94 38.56
N ARG A 487 -10.36 5.75 39.69
CA ARG A 487 -10.12 4.58 40.53
C ARG A 487 -9.86 3.43 39.57
N ALA A 488 -8.74 2.73 39.72
CA ALA A 488 -8.51 1.47 39.03
C ALA A 488 -9.71 0.58 39.35
N ILE A 489 -10.74 0.60 38.49
CA ILE A 489 -11.88 -0.29 38.66
C ILE A 489 -11.28 -1.64 38.35
N ALA A 490 -11.02 -2.40 39.41
CA ALA A 490 -10.80 -3.82 39.33
C ALA A 490 -11.87 -4.36 38.36
N ALA A 491 -11.46 -4.73 37.14
CA ALA A 491 -12.40 -5.29 36.17
C ALA A 491 -13.14 -6.43 36.87
N ALA A 492 -14.47 -6.50 36.72
CA ALA A 492 -15.24 -7.57 37.32
C ALA A 492 -14.62 -8.94 36.94
N PRO A 493 -14.67 -9.96 37.82
CA PRO A 493 -14.09 -11.28 37.53
C PRO A 493 -14.40 -11.85 36.13
N PRO A 494 -15.63 -11.76 35.57
CA PRO A 494 -15.89 -12.24 34.20
C PRO A 494 -15.10 -11.48 33.12
N LEU A 495 -14.94 -10.16 33.26
CA LEU A 495 -14.13 -9.35 32.33
C LEU A 495 -12.63 -9.66 32.43
N ARG A 496 -12.16 -10.09 33.60
CA ARG A 496 -10.76 -10.52 33.79
C ARG A 496 -10.49 -11.85 33.10
N SER A 497 -11.36 -12.84 33.35
CA SER A 497 -11.32 -14.16 32.71
C SER A 497 -11.33 -14.02 31.18
N LEU A 498 -12.20 -13.17 30.64
CA LEU A 498 -12.26 -12.90 29.20
C LEU A 498 -10.94 -12.31 28.68
N ARG A 499 -10.36 -11.33 29.38
CA ARG A 499 -9.08 -10.71 28.97
C ARG A 499 -7.91 -11.69 28.98
N THR A 500 -7.82 -12.53 30.01
CA THR A 500 -6.78 -13.57 30.07
C THR A 500 -6.97 -14.60 28.96
N ALA A 501 -8.22 -14.99 28.66
CA ALA A 501 -8.52 -15.86 27.54
C ALA A 501 -8.15 -15.22 26.19
N LEU A 502 -8.47 -13.95 25.98
CA LEU A 502 -8.10 -13.20 24.76
C LEU A 502 -6.59 -13.05 24.61
N LEU A 503 -5.85 -12.82 25.70
CA LEU A 503 -4.39 -12.76 25.69
C LEU A 503 -3.77 -14.11 25.33
N ALA A 504 -4.28 -15.20 25.90
CA ALA A 504 -3.83 -16.55 25.57
C ALA A 504 -4.15 -16.89 24.11
N ALA A 505 -5.37 -16.61 23.65
CA ALA A 505 -5.77 -16.82 22.26
C ALA A 505 -4.92 -15.98 21.29
N ALA A 506 -4.65 -14.71 21.63
CA ALA A 506 -3.77 -13.84 20.86
C ALA A 506 -2.34 -14.40 20.81
N ALA A 507 -1.78 -14.88 21.93
CA ALA A 507 -0.45 -15.47 21.94
C ALA A 507 -0.37 -16.72 21.06
N VAL A 508 -1.33 -17.64 21.18
CA VAL A 508 -1.41 -18.85 20.34
C VAL A 508 -1.56 -18.50 18.87
N GLY A 509 -2.48 -17.60 18.53
CA GLY A 509 -2.70 -17.14 17.17
C GLY A 509 -1.45 -16.49 16.57
N LEU A 510 -0.77 -15.62 17.32
CA LEU A 510 0.47 -14.98 16.89
C LEU A 510 1.60 -15.99 16.70
N THR A 511 1.72 -17.01 17.56
CA THR A 511 2.70 -18.08 17.38
C THR A 511 2.42 -18.88 16.10
N ALA A 512 1.17 -19.25 15.85
CA ALA A 512 0.79 -19.97 14.62
C ALA A 512 1.08 -19.13 13.36
N ALA A 513 0.68 -17.85 13.38
CA ALA A 513 0.93 -16.92 12.28
C ALA A 513 2.43 -16.67 12.07
N ALA A 514 3.23 -16.56 13.14
CA ALA A 514 4.69 -16.43 13.02
C ALA A 514 5.33 -17.68 12.38
N VAL A 515 4.88 -18.88 12.74
CA VAL A 515 5.36 -20.13 12.13
C VAL A 515 5.02 -20.17 10.63
N LEU A 516 3.79 -19.80 10.25
CA LEU A 516 3.38 -19.74 8.85
C LEU A 516 4.20 -18.71 8.05
N SER A 517 4.39 -17.50 8.61
CA SER A 517 5.19 -16.45 7.98
C SER A 517 6.68 -16.83 7.84
N VAL A 518 7.24 -17.61 8.78
CA VAL A 518 8.58 -18.21 8.62
C VAL A 518 8.61 -19.24 7.47
N GLN A 519 7.57 -20.06 7.31
CA GLN A 519 7.48 -20.99 6.17
C GLN A 519 7.45 -20.23 4.84
N PHE A 520 6.69 -19.14 4.76
CA PHE A 520 6.60 -18.31 3.57
C PHE A 520 7.91 -17.56 3.27
N ASP A 521 8.60 -16.99 4.27
CA ASP A 521 9.94 -16.39 4.11
C ASP A 521 10.94 -17.44 3.57
N ARG A 522 10.89 -18.68 4.08
CA ARG A 522 11.73 -19.77 3.54
C ARG A 522 11.37 -20.14 2.11
N ALA A 523 10.08 -20.16 1.75
CA ALA A 523 9.64 -20.40 0.37
C ALA A 523 10.21 -19.32 -0.58
N VAL A 524 10.20 -18.05 -0.16
CA VAL A 524 10.82 -16.94 -0.90
C VAL A 524 12.32 -17.18 -1.08
N GLN A 525 13.04 -17.56 -0.02
CA GLN A 525 14.48 -17.84 -0.08
C GLN A 525 14.80 -19.00 -1.05
N HIS A 526 14.01 -20.07 -1.05
CA HIS A 526 14.18 -21.18 -1.99
C HIS A 526 13.91 -20.74 -3.44
N ARG A 527 12.92 -19.87 -3.68
CA ARG A 527 12.68 -19.29 -5.01
C ARG A 527 13.84 -18.39 -5.45
N GLU A 528 14.38 -17.56 -4.57
CA GLU A 528 15.57 -16.75 -4.85
C GLU A 528 16.80 -17.63 -5.16
N ALA A 529 16.98 -18.70 -4.40
CA ALA A 529 18.02 -19.70 -4.68
C ALA A 529 17.80 -20.36 -6.06
N ALA A 530 16.57 -20.66 -6.46
CA ALA A 530 16.28 -21.17 -7.79
C ALA A 530 16.67 -20.19 -8.91
N VAL A 531 16.38 -18.90 -8.73
CA VAL A 531 16.80 -17.85 -9.67
C VAL A 531 18.33 -17.78 -9.76
N SER A 532 19.04 -17.89 -8.63
CA SER A 532 20.50 -17.91 -8.62
C SER A 532 21.10 -19.19 -9.27
N ALA A 533 20.37 -20.29 -9.23
CA ALA A 533 20.76 -21.60 -9.74
C ALA A 533 20.34 -21.84 -11.22
N ALA A 534 19.87 -20.81 -11.94
CA ALA A 534 19.34 -20.94 -13.30
C ALA A 534 20.30 -21.58 -14.33
N ARG A 535 21.59 -21.69 -14.03
CA ARG A 535 22.59 -22.40 -14.86
C ARG A 535 22.46 -23.93 -14.80
N SER A 536 21.73 -24.47 -13.83
CA SER A 536 21.49 -25.90 -13.67
C SER A 536 19.99 -26.15 -13.51
N THR A 537 19.37 -26.69 -14.55
CA THR A 537 17.94 -27.02 -14.55
C THR A 537 17.56 -27.93 -13.38
N ALA A 538 18.42 -28.90 -13.03
CA ALA A 538 18.18 -29.80 -11.90
C ALA A 538 18.17 -29.05 -10.55
N ALA A 539 19.15 -28.17 -10.33
CA ALA A 539 19.21 -27.38 -9.10
C ALA A 539 18.06 -26.36 -9.00
N GLN A 540 17.74 -25.69 -10.12
CA GLN A 540 16.61 -24.77 -10.22
C GLN A 540 15.28 -25.47 -9.93
N THR A 541 15.05 -26.65 -10.53
CA THR A 541 13.83 -27.45 -10.32
C THR A 541 13.71 -27.91 -8.87
N ALA A 542 14.80 -28.41 -8.27
CA ALA A 542 14.80 -28.84 -6.87
C ALA A 542 14.49 -27.68 -5.90
N ALA A 543 15.07 -26.50 -6.15
CA ALA A 543 14.81 -25.31 -5.34
C ALA A 543 13.36 -24.82 -5.50
N LEU A 544 12.79 -24.82 -6.71
CA LEU A 544 11.39 -24.48 -6.93
C LEU A 544 10.42 -25.49 -6.29
N ARG A 545 10.75 -26.79 -6.31
CA ARG A 545 9.96 -27.81 -5.59
C ARG A 545 9.95 -27.57 -4.09
N ALA A 546 11.11 -27.33 -3.48
CA ALA A 546 11.21 -26.99 -2.06
C ALA A 546 10.43 -25.71 -1.71
N ALA A 547 10.48 -24.71 -2.60
CA ALA A 547 9.71 -23.48 -2.43
C ALA A 547 8.19 -23.74 -2.48
N LEU A 548 7.72 -24.59 -3.40
CA LEU A 548 6.31 -24.94 -3.54
C LEU A 548 5.82 -25.83 -2.39
N GLU A 549 6.66 -26.70 -1.82
CA GLU A 549 6.31 -27.50 -0.64
C GLU A 549 6.05 -26.63 0.60
N LEU A 550 6.85 -25.58 0.78
CA LEU A 550 6.71 -24.63 1.89
C LEU A 550 5.57 -23.63 1.69
N ASN A 551 5.26 -23.29 0.44
CA ASN A 551 4.12 -22.45 0.10
C ASN A 551 3.35 -23.03 -1.11
N PRO A 552 2.47 -24.03 -0.87
CA PRO A 552 1.72 -24.69 -1.94
C PRO A 552 0.68 -23.76 -2.57
N TYR A 553 0.36 -22.63 -1.94
CA TYR A 553 -0.63 -21.68 -2.42
C TYR A 553 -0.08 -20.76 -3.51
N TRP A 554 1.25 -20.66 -3.64
CA TRP A 554 1.88 -19.67 -4.50
C TRP A 554 1.92 -20.08 -5.98
N THR A 555 0.92 -19.62 -6.73
CA THR A 555 0.76 -19.87 -8.18
C THR A 555 1.99 -19.48 -9.01
N ARG A 556 2.71 -18.42 -8.62
CA ARG A 556 3.90 -17.99 -9.37
C ARG A 556 5.01 -19.05 -9.37
N ILE A 557 5.33 -19.64 -8.21
CA ILE A 557 6.33 -20.72 -8.13
C ILE A 557 5.85 -21.92 -8.94
N ARG A 558 4.55 -22.24 -8.87
CA ARG A 558 3.96 -23.34 -9.64
C ARG A 558 4.13 -23.16 -11.14
N LEU A 559 3.89 -21.95 -11.67
CA LEU A 559 4.09 -21.63 -13.08
C LEU A 559 5.57 -21.72 -13.47
N GLU A 560 6.47 -21.17 -12.65
CA GLU A 560 7.93 -21.24 -12.85
C GLU A 560 8.42 -22.69 -12.86
N LEU A 561 7.91 -23.54 -11.97
CA LEU A 561 8.23 -24.97 -11.91
C LEU A 561 7.64 -25.74 -13.10
N ALA A 562 6.39 -25.46 -13.47
CA ALA A 562 5.69 -26.11 -14.58
C ALA A 562 6.43 -25.93 -15.91
N ALA A 563 7.05 -24.77 -16.14
CA ALA A 563 7.87 -24.51 -17.32
C ALA A 563 9.10 -25.43 -17.43
N LEU A 564 9.63 -25.93 -16.30
CA LEU A 564 10.76 -26.86 -16.24
C LEU A 564 10.32 -28.33 -16.15
N ALA A 565 9.07 -28.57 -15.76
CA ALA A 565 8.54 -29.91 -15.56
C ALA A 565 8.29 -30.64 -16.90
N PRO A 566 8.48 -31.97 -16.94
CA PRO A 566 8.11 -32.79 -18.09
C PRO A 566 6.59 -32.73 -18.33
N PRO A 567 6.11 -32.92 -19.58
CA PRO A 567 4.70 -32.73 -19.95
C PRO A 567 3.65 -33.43 -19.04
N PRO A 568 3.80 -34.71 -18.63
CA PRO A 568 2.79 -35.35 -17.77
C PRO A 568 2.75 -34.76 -16.36
N GLU A 569 3.89 -34.33 -15.81
CA GLU A 569 3.94 -33.67 -14.49
C GLU A 569 3.40 -32.24 -14.58
N ARG A 570 3.69 -31.53 -15.68
CA ARG A 570 3.28 -30.14 -15.90
C ARG A 570 1.78 -29.93 -15.76
N ALA A 571 0.97 -30.74 -16.45
CA ALA A 571 -0.49 -30.60 -16.40
C ALA A 571 -1.05 -30.83 -14.99
N VAL A 572 -0.52 -31.83 -14.27
CA VAL A 572 -0.92 -32.13 -12.89
C VAL A 572 -0.54 -30.99 -11.93
N LEU A 573 0.68 -30.45 -12.06
CA LEU A 573 1.16 -29.33 -11.26
C LEU A 573 0.28 -28.09 -11.44
N LEU A 574 -0.04 -27.74 -12.69
CA LEU A 574 -0.87 -26.58 -13.02
C LEU A 574 -2.31 -26.76 -12.53
N ALA A 575 -2.94 -27.92 -12.80
CA ALA A 575 -4.31 -28.22 -12.38
C ALA A 575 -4.46 -28.21 -10.85
N ALA A 576 -3.44 -28.68 -10.11
CA ALA A 576 -3.44 -28.59 -8.65
C ALA A 576 -3.51 -27.14 -8.14
N GLY A 577 -3.00 -26.17 -8.91
CA GLY A 577 -3.07 -24.75 -8.56
C GLY A 577 -4.47 -24.16 -8.57
N LEU A 578 -5.36 -24.67 -9.43
CA LEU A 578 -6.75 -24.23 -9.49
C LEU A 578 -7.54 -24.56 -8.20
N ARG A 579 -6.99 -25.38 -7.30
CA ARG A 579 -7.58 -25.59 -5.96
C ARG A 579 -7.40 -24.36 -5.05
N TYR A 580 -6.37 -23.55 -5.29
CA TYR A 580 -6.02 -22.40 -4.48
C TYR A 580 -6.44 -21.07 -5.14
N GLU A 581 -6.48 -21.06 -6.47
CA GLU A 581 -6.94 -19.93 -7.27
C GLU A 581 -7.82 -20.45 -8.43
N PRO A 582 -9.11 -20.74 -8.17
CA PRO A 582 -9.99 -21.43 -9.14
C PRO A 582 -10.20 -20.68 -10.46
N GLN A 583 -10.06 -19.36 -10.43
CA GLN A 583 -10.27 -18.48 -11.57
C GLN A 583 -8.97 -17.85 -12.10
N SER A 584 -7.82 -18.48 -11.80
CA SER A 584 -6.51 -17.99 -12.21
C SER A 584 -6.32 -18.06 -13.72
N VAL A 585 -6.39 -16.90 -14.38
CA VAL A 585 -6.09 -16.75 -15.81
C VAL A 585 -4.71 -17.31 -16.17
N PRO A 586 -3.62 -17.02 -15.41
CA PRO A 586 -2.31 -17.58 -15.70
C PRO A 586 -2.28 -19.12 -15.70
N LEU A 587 -2.95 -19.78 -14.75
CA LEU A 587 -2.99 -21.25 -14.69
C LEU A 587 -3.81 -21.84 -15.83
N LEU A 588 -4.98 -21.28 -16.12
CA LEU A 588 -5.83 -21.73 -17.23
C LEU A 588 -5.11 -21.55 -18.57
N TRP A 589 -4.41 -20.42 -18.74
CA TRP A 589 -3.64 -20.15 -19.94
C TRP A 589 -2.51 -21.17 -20.14
N ALA A 590 -1.75 -21.47 -19.07
CA ALA A 590 -0.68 -22.45 -19.09
C ALA A 590 -1.20 -23.90 -19.32
N LEU A 591 -2.36 -24.25 -18.76
CA LEU A 591 -3.02 -25.53 -19.01
C LEU A 591 -3.44 -25.68 -20.48
N GLY A 592 -4.01 -24.63 -21.07
CA GLY A 592 -4.35 -24.62 -22.50
C GLY A 592 -3.12 -24.75 -23.40
N ALA A 593 -2.03 -24.06 -23.06
CA ALA A 593 -0.75 -24.21 -23.78
C ALA A 593 -0.18 -25.62 -23.66
N ALA A 594 -0.18 -26.21 -22.45
CA ALA A 594 0.29 -27.58 -22.24
C ALA A 594 -0.57 -28.63 -22.97
N ALA A 595 -1.87 -28.40 -23.12
CA ALA A 595 -2.76 -29.26 -23.91
C ALA A 595 -2.49 -29.10 -25.42
N ALA A 596 -2.28 -27.86 -25.89
CA ALA A 596 -1.92 -27.58 -27.28
C ALA A 596 -0.60 -28.25 -27.68
N GLU A 597 0.43 -28.19 -26.85
CA GLU A 597 1.71 -28.90 -27.06
C GLU A 597 1.54 -30.41 -27.23
N GLN A 598 0.56 -31.00 -26.54
CA GLN A 598 0.23 -32.42 -26.61
C GLN A 598 -0.76 -32.76 -27.73
N SER A 599 -1.12 -31.78 -28.59
CA SER A 599 -2.15 -31.95 -29.62
C SER A 599 -3.51 -32.40 -29.08
N ASP A 600 -3.82 -32.02 -27.83
CA ASP A 600 -5.14 -32.13 -27.22
C ASP A 600 -5.95 -30.87 -27.51
N VAL A 601 -6.66 -30.91 -28.63
CA VAL A 601 -7.49 -29.80 -29.12
C VAL A 601 -8.65 -29.50 -28.16
N HIS A 602 -9.25 -30.53 -27.56
CA HIS A 602 -10.38 -30.36 -26.64
C HIS A 602 -9.95 -29.64 -25.36
N GLY A 603 -8.85 -30.08 -24.75
CA GLY A 603 -8.27 -29.45 -23.56
C GLY A 603 -7.85 -28.01 -23.83
N ALA A 604 -7.12 -27.76 -24.92
CA ALA A 604 -6.68 -26.42 -25.29
C ALA A 604 -7.87 -25.46 -25.48
N ALA A 605 -8.88 -25.89 -26.24
CA ALA A 605 -10.09 -25.11 -26.46
C ALA A 605 -10.86 -24.83 -25.15
N ALA A 606 -10.98 -25.81 -24.25
CA ALA A 606 -11.70 -25.65 -23.00
C ALA A 606 -11.02 -24.65 -22.06
N TYR A 607 -9.72 -24.80 -21.83
CA TYR A 607 -8.98 -23.94 -20.91
C TYR A 607 -8.83 -22.51 -21.43
N TRP A 608 -8.51 -22.33 -22.71
CA TRP A 608 -8.39 -20.98 -23.29
C TRP A 608 -9.73 -20.27 -23.41
N ARG A 609 -10.84 -20.99 -23.67
CA ARG A 609 -12.17 -20.36 -23.62
C ARG A 609 -12.46 -19.76 -22.25
N LEU A 610 -12.11 -20.48 -21.17
CA LEU A 610 -12.30 -19.97 -19.82
C LEU A 610 -11.33 -18.83 -19.47
N ALA A 611 -10.05 -18.96 -19.87
CA ALA A 611 -9.05 -17.91 -19.65
C ALA A 611 -9.42 -16.59 -20.36
N LEU A 612 -9.85 -16.66 -21.63
CA LEU A 612 -10.28 -15.50 -22.40
C LEU A 612 -11.62 -14.93 -21.92
N HIS A 613 -12.48 -15.77 -21.33
CA HIS A 613 -13.68 -15.28 -20.66
C HIS A 613 -13.33 -14.44 -19.42
N TYR A 614 -12.34 -14.88 -18.63
CA TYR A 614 -11.89 -14.18 -17.43
C TYR A 614 -10.94 -12.99 -17.70
N ASP A 615 -10.33 -12.90 -18.88
CA ASP A 615 -9.44 -11.81 -19.26
C ASP A 615 -9.68 -11.38 -20.72
N ARG A 616 -10.90 -10.89 -20.96
CA ARG A 616 -11.38 -10.61 -22.33
C ARG A 616 -10.63 -9.48 -23.03
N TYR A 617 -9.98 -8.60 -22.28
CA TYR A 617 -9.27 -7.44 -22.82
C TYR A 617 -7.76 -7.63 -22.94
N ASP A 618 -7.24 -8.84 -22.77
CA ASP A 618 -5.82 -9.14 -23.05
C ASP A 618 -5.59 -9.35 -24.55
N ARG A 619 -5.04 -8.33 -25.20
CA ARG A 619 -4.79 -8.30 -26.64
C ARG A 619 -3.85 -9.42 -27.11
N GLU A 620 -2.85 -9.76 -26.30
CA GLU A 620 -1.83 -10.76 -26.63
C GLU A 620 -2.45 -12.15 -26.54
N LYS A 621 -3.08 -12.48 -25.41
CA LYS A 621 -3.79 -13.76 -25.24
C LYS A 621 -4.88 -13.96 -26.30
N GLN A 622 -5.67 -12.93 -26.62
CA GLN A 622 -6.68 -13.03 -27.67
C GLN A 622 -6.07 -13.36 -29.04
N THR A 623 -4.93 -12.75 -29.37
CA THR A 623 -4.23 -13.02 -30.63
C THR A 623 -3.64 -14.42 -30.66
N ASP A 624 -2.92 -14.79 -29.60
CA ASP A 624 -2.20 -16.06 -29.49
C ASP A 624 -3.17 -17.25 -29.53
N ALA A 625 -4.30 -17.17 -28.82
CA ALA A 625 -5.30 -18.23 -28.86
C ALA A 625 -5.84 -18.50 -30.28
N VAL A 626 -6.13 -17.44 -31.06
CA VAL A 626 -6.62 -17.58 -32.43
C VAL A 626 -5.53 -18.19 -33.34
N VAL A 627 -4.30 -17.68 -33.23
CA VAL A 627 -3.18 -18.13 -34.06
C VAL A 627 -2.82 -19.58 -33.75
N THR A 628 -2.69 -19.95 -32.49
CA THR A 628 -2.31 -21.31 -32.12
C THR A 628 -3.40 -22.33 -32.42
N MET A 629 -4.69 -21.99 -32.24
CA MET A 629 -5.78 -22.89 -32.63
C MET A 629 -5.84 -23.10 -34.15
N ALA A 630 -5.53 -22.07 -34.96
CA ALA A 630 -5.42 -22.22 -36.41
C ALA A 630 -4.25 -23.14 -36.81
N GLN A 631 -3.09 -22.97 -36.18
CA GLN A 631 -1.92 -23.84 -36.40
C GLN A 631 -2.19 -25.29 -35.98
N LEU A 632 -2.87 -25.51 -34.85
CA LEU A 632 -3.32 -26.84 -34.44
C LEU A 632 -4.27 -27.46 -35.47
N ALA A 633 -5.18 -26.68 -36.04
CA ALA A 633 -6.09 -27.18 -37.06
C ALA A 633 -5.35 -27.72 -38.29
N ASP A 634 -4.34 -27.00 -38.78
CA ASP A 634 -3.50 -27.46 -39.88
C ASP A 634 -2.66 -28.67 -39.51
N GLY A 635 -2.08 -28.69 -38.31
CA GLY A 635 -1.34 -29.84 -37.79
C GLY A 635 -2.20 -31.10 -37.68
N MET A 636 -3.43 -30.97 -37.16
CA MET A 636 -4.37 -32.10 -37.03
C MET A 636 -4.84 -32.59 -38.40
N ARG A 637 -5.05 -31.67 -39.35
CA ARG A 637 -5.36 -32.02 -40.74
C ARG A 637 -4.20 -32.81 -41.36
N ALA A 638 -2.97 -32.34 -41.21
CA ALA A 638 -1.78 -33.03 -41.72
C ALA A 638 -1.62 -34.43 -41.09
N ALA A 639 -2.00 -34.59 -39.82
CA ALA A 639 -2.05 -35.87 -39.13
C ALA A 639 -3.31 -36.72 -39.42
N SER A 640 -4.16 -36.31 -40.37
CA SER A 640 -5.44 -36.98 -40.72
C SER A 640 -6.46 -37.08 -39.58
N ARG A 641 -6.30 -36.30 -38.49
CA ARG A 641 -7.27 -36.17 -37.38
C ARG A 641 -8.34 -35.14 -37.73
N LEU A 642 -9.20 -35.45 -38.70
CA LEU A 642 -10.12 -34.47 -39.31
C LEU A 642 -11.15 -33.87 -38.35
N ALA A 643 -11.61 -34.64 -37.35
CA ALA A 643 -12.54 -34.14 -36.33
C ALA A 643 -11.88 -33.06 -35.45
N ASP A 644 -10.65 -33.33 -34.99
CA ASP A 644 -9.85 -32.40 -34.19
C ASP A 644 -9.45 -31.17 -35.01
N ALA A 645 -9.11 -31.35 -36.30
CA ALA A 645 -8.84 -30.25 -37.21
C ALA A 645 -10.05 -29.32 -37.36
N ARG A 646 -11.24 -29.89 -37.51
CA ARG A 646 -12.50 -29.13 -37.57
C ARG A 646 -12.76 -28.38 -36.26
N LEU A 647 -12.62 -29.05 -35.11
CA LEU A 647 -12.82 -28.43 -33.80
C LEU A 647 -11.84 -27.27 -33.57
N ALA A 648 -10.58 -27.47 -33.92
CA ALA A 648 -9.54 -26.46 -33.76
C ALA A 648 -9.84 -25.21 -34.61
N ALA A 649 -10.17 -25.41 -35.88
CA ALA A 649 -10.53 -24.33 -36.80
C ALA A 649 -11.82 -23.61 -36.37
N GLN A 650 -12.86 -24.32 -35.93
CA GLN A 650 -14.07 -23.71 -35.38
C GLN A 650 -13.78 -22.87 -34.14
N THR A 651 -12.92 -23.37 -33.26
CA THR A 651 -12.54 -22.65 -32.03
C THR A 651 -11.75 -21.38 -32.36
N ALA A 652 -10.80 -21.45 -33.30
CA ALA A 652 -10.05 -20.27 -33.75
C ALA A 652 -10.97 -19.16 -34.29
N VAL A 653 -11.97 -19.54 -35.11
CA VAL A 653 -12.97 -18.59 -35.63
C VAL A 653 -13.84 -18.02 -34.51
N THR A 654 -14.29 -18.86 -33.57
CA THR A 654 -15.12 -18.42 -32.43
C THR A 654 -14.36 -17.44 -31.53
N PHE A 655 -13.09 -17.72 -31.22
CA PHE A 655 -12.24 -16.81 -30.46
C PHE A 655 -12.05 -15.48 -31.19
N PHE A 656 -11.81 -15.52 -32.49
CA PHE A 656 -11.67 -14.32 -33.30
C PHE A 656 -12.95 -13.47 -33.33
N GLU A 657 -14.13 -14.09 -33.47
CA GLU A 657 -15.41 -13.37 -33.48
C GLU A 657 -15.69 -12.70 -32.12
N ALA A 658 -15.38 -13.38 -31.01
CA ALA A 658 -15.48 -12.80 -29.68
C ALA A 658 -14.49 -11.63 -29.50
N TYR A 659 -13.28 -11.75 -30.02
CA TYR A 659 -12.28 -10.68 -30.01
C TYR A 659 -12.72 -9.48 -30.85
N GLU A 660 -13.23 -9.72 -32.06
CA GLU A 660 -13.70 -8.68 -32.96
C GLU A 660 -14.91 -7.92 -32.40
N ALA A 661 -15.82 -8.61 -31.71
CA ALA A 661 -16.99 -8.00 -31.07
C ALA A 661 -16.63 -6.93 -30.02
N GLN A 662 -15.39 -6.93 -29.53
CA GLN A 662 -14.91 -6.00 -28.50
C GLN A 662 -14.08 -4.84 -29.07
N LYS A 663 -13.92 -4.72 -30.40
CA LYS A 663 -13.01 -3.77 -31.07
C LYS A 663 -13.34 -2.29 -30.87
N ASP A 664 -14.62 -1.96 -30.65
CA ASP A 664 -15.09 -0.57 -30.56
C ASP A 664 -15.08 -0.03 -29.13
N ASN A 665 -14.62 -0.81 -28.14
CA ASN A 665 -14.55 -0.35 -26.75
C ASN A 665 -13.45 0.71 -26.57
N PRO A 666 -13.78 1.92 -26.06
CA PRO A 666 -12.78 2.94 -25.82
C PRO A 666 -11.85 2.52 -24.68
N GLY A 667 -10.55 2.52 -24.95
CA GLY A 667 -9.49 2.31 -23.96
C GLY A 667 -9.50 3.36 -22.85
N VAL A 668 -9.39 2.90 -21.60
CA VAL A 668 -9.25 3.76 -20.41
C VAL A 668 -7.84 3.61 -19.85
N ASN A 669 -7.29 4.70 -19.29
CA ASN A 669 -5.90 4.78 -18.82
C ASN A 669 -4.84 4.38 -19.87
N GLY A 670 -5.11 4.65 -21.15
CA GLY A 670 -4.16 4.41 -22.24
C GLY A 670 -4.04 2.95 -22.70
N ARG A 671 -4.82 2.01 -22.14
CA ARG A 671 -4.88 0.62 -22.64
C ARG A 671 -5.53 0.61 -24.02
N LYS A 672 -4.75 0.31 -25.06
CA LYS A 672 -5.27 0.10 -26.42
C LYS A 672 -5.67 -1.36 -26.58
N PHE A 673 -6.91 -1.61 -26.97
CA PHE A 673 -7.42 -2.94 -27.29
C PHE A 673 -7.95 -2.93 -28.71
N ALA A 674 -7.32 -3.68 -29.60
CA ALA A 674 -7.66 -3.71 -31.02
C ALA A 674 -7.23 -5.03 -31.65
N VAL A 675 -8.06 -5.52 -32.57
CA VAL A 675 -7.83 -6.74 -33.35
C VAL A 675 -6.49 -6.66 -34.09
N THR A 676 -5.73 -7.76 -34.10
CA THR A 676 -4.42 -7.82 -34.75
C THR A 676 -4.52 -8.44 -36.14
N ALA A 677 -3.67 -7.99 -37.07
CA ALA A 677 -3.59 -8.58 -38.41
C ALA A 677 -3.29 -10.09 -38.37
N ALA A 678 -2.47 -10.53 -37.41
CA ALA A 678 -2.16 -11.95 -37.20
C ALA A 678 -3.42 -12.77 -36.85
N SER A 679 -4.22 -12.31 -35.89
CA SER A 679 -5.47 -12.99 -35.51
C SER A 679 -6.47 -13.03 -36.68
N GLN A 680 -6.59 -11.95 -37.46
CA GLN A 680 -7.45 -11.89 -38.64
C GLN A 680 -7.02 -12.90 -39.72
N ALA A 681 -5.72 -12.98 -40.01
CA ALA A 681 -5.18 -13.91 -40.99
C ALA A 681 -5.42 -15.37 -40.58
N ALA A 682 -5.14 -15.71 -39.32
CA ALA A 682 -5.36 -17.04 -38.76
C ALA A 682 -6.84 -17.46 -38.75
N ALA A 683 -7.75 -16.54 -38.44
CA ALA A 683 -9.19 -16.79 -38.52
C ALA A 683 -9.65 -17.04 -39.97
N ASN A 684 -9.14 -16.26 -40.94
CA ASN A 684 -9.46 -16.44 -42.35
C ASN A 684 -8.95 -17.79 -42.89
N GLN A 685 -7.75 -18.20 -42.48
CA GLN A 685 -7.19 -19.52 -42.79
C GLN A 685 -8.07 -20.64 -42.22
N SER A 686 -8.51 -20.52 -40.97
CA SER A 686 -9.40 -21.49 -40.33
C SER A 686 -10.76 -21.58 -41.04
N ARG A 687 -11.33 -20.45 -41.49
CA ARG A 687 -12.57 -20.43 -42.31
C ARG A 687 -12.40 -21.16 -43.64
N LEU A 688 -11.25 -21.00 -44.31
CA LEU A 688 -10.94 -21.73 -45.54
C LEU A 688 -10.80 -23.23 -45.29
N LEU A 689 -10.12 -23.63 -44.21
CA LEU A 689 -9.98 -25.02 -43.82
C LEU A 689 -11.36 -25.67 -43.55
N LEU A 690 -12.26 -24.99 -42.84
CA LEU A 690 -13.61 -25.49 -42.58
C LEU A 690 -14.41 -25.72 -43.87
N LYS A 691 -14.28 -24.83 -44.86
CA LYS A 691 -14.89 -25.02 -46.18
C LYS A 691 -14.34 -26.25 -46.89
N GLN A 692 -13.02 -26.49 -46.78
CA GLN A 692 -12.37 -27.65 -47.40
C GLN A 692 -12.74 -28.98 -46.73
N LEU A 693 -12.98 -28.99 -45.41
CA LEU A 693 -13.37 -30.19 -44.67
C LEU A 693 -14.83 -30.60 -44.91
N GLY A 694 -15.67 -29.72 -45.46
CA GLY A 694 -17.10 -29.97 -45.68
C GLY A 694 -17.96 -29.95 -44.41
N PRO A 695 -19.27 -30.23 -44.48
CA PRO A 695 -20.14 -30.33 -43.31
C PRO A 695 -19.72 -31.50 -42.39
N ALA A 696 -20.03 -31.40 -41.09
CA ALA A 696 -19.81 -32.51 -40.17
C ALA A 696 -20.66 -33.71 -40.62
N ALA A 697 -20.07 -34.91 -40.66
CA ALA A 697 -20.85 -36.12 -40.84
C ALA A 697 -21.77 -36.25 -39.62
N GLY A 698 -23.08 -36.21 -39.86
CA GLY A 698 -24.11 -36.17 -38.84
C GLY A 698 -24.21 -37.45 -38.03
#